data_AF-A0A378JTY9-F1
#
_entry.id   AF-A0A378JTY9-F1
#
_cell.length_a   1.000
_cell.length_b   1.000
_cell.length_c   1.000
_cell.angle_alpha   90.00
_cell.angle_beta   90.00
_cell.angle_gamma   90.00
#
_symmetry.space_group_name_H-M   'P 1'
#
loop_
_entity.id
_entity.type
_entity.pdbx_description
1 polymer ?
#
loop_
_entity_poly.entity_id
_entity_poly.type
_entity_poly.pdbx_seq_one_letter_code
_entity_poly.pdbx_strand_id
1 'polypeptide(L)'
;MIEKTDDTIIPKKLHAIWLGGILKEAGKKNIVEWKTKNPDYEANVWIDSSTYLVGDSPEAMKQKEEYEQFKEWANANQINIIDINPNATDADPAVIKRPELFTGMNSAKYYLDELKDPGSNYAAASDILRTEILYHEGGVYFDAEDVFPRKPLGQLNAQQGMLCRIWGGNYTVNNDAMASIPQGKLINQLRDVIQKNYDELYSKDKRYLTAHRFANLFSFRTNNGDRKNSTIMTSGPGALRQVIGYEPTSQLKLHFSLIDADEQALSWLDNNFNTIEKLTPYFRLNLIEYFNLLTEHYANNSNLAVETKQLLTQFKNAINSQSPPPNMIELLHHVKSLFNEDQIAQINSSTDNLFSEFENHANQAEEFLLYCKHGNVDPKDLYRFIKGRSSYYTPLETLQEAFAHPYNILHFFHEEFSKGFFEIIKLPPVGKIEYRRPWSCSFSAEQQKQLTELVETEMKQLRGDTPTVSTLSEPHSIKKTDNAAVSTVQSATLEQENPLKKQQKAPPHEPHGQHSLTASPKPISMEKENQSNNQQKKTTSESSIKDSESKIRITNTYPYGKNGTGRSHLVPAKYKGKFSNYTGDALKRIILDDFKKKIEHCSTIKELNVFIKSILATEELEVLKTPQRMASAILGLKTSAIESLEDMLSDAATQIKEKNNTQKLQDEDLISLESDRGENDKENSDTNTLSL
;
A
#
# COMPACT_ATOMS: atom_id res chain seq x y z
N MET A 1 37.81 7.51 37.95
CA MET A 1 36.70 7.40 38.91
C MET A 1 35.46 7.91 38.19
N ILE A 2 34.36 7.18 38.23
CA ILE A 2 33.07 7.69 37.73
C ILE A 2 32.44 8.43 38.90
N GLU A 3 32.12 9.71 38.74
CA GLU A 3 31.35 10.43 39.74
C GLU A 3 29.95 9.81 39.82
N LYS A 4 29.42 9.67 41.04
CA LYS A 4 27.99 9.37 41.18
C LYS A 4 27.22 10.58 40.69
N THR A 5 26.63 10.46 39.50
CA THR A 5 25.47 11.24 39.14
C THR A 5 24.43 11.10 40.25
N ASP A 6 23.73 12.19 40.57
CA ASP A 6 22.48 12.07 41.29
C ASP A 6 21.50 11.39 40.32
N ASP A 7 21.11 10.16 40.64
CA ASP A 7 20.29 9.28 39.80
C ASP A 7 18.83 9.77 39.61
N THR A 8 18.59 11.07 39.86
CA THR A 8 17.34 11.78 39.57
C THR A 8 17.53 12.95 38.60
N ILE A 9 18.74 13.43 38.34
CA ILE A 9 18.98 14.61 37.49
C ILE A 9 18.83 14.25 36.00
N ILE A 10 17.93 14.95 35.31
CA ILE A 10 17.74 14.82 33.86
C ILE A 10 18.85 15.58 33.12
N PRO A 11 19.57 14.96 32.15
CA PRO A 11 20.51 15.67 31.29
C PRO A 11 19.89 16.84 30.53
N LYS A 12 20.66 17.91 30.31
CA LYS A 12 20.20 19.07 29.52
C LYS A 12 20.28 18.82 28.01
N LYS A 13 19.53 17.84 27.54
CA LYS A 13 19.39 17.49 26.13
C LYS A 13 17.93 17.56 25.71
N LEU A 14 17.70 18.13 24.54
CA LEU A 14 16.44 18.20 23.81
C LEU A 14 16.52 17.27 22.60
N HIS A 15 15.49 16.45 22.41
CA HIS A 15 15.43 15.44 21.36
C HIS A 15 14.10 15.50 20.63
N ALA A 16 14.14 15.82 19.34
CA ALA A 16 13.03 15.63 18.40
C ALA A 16 13.39 14.51 17.42
N ILE A 17 12.38 13.83 16.86
CA ILE A 17 12.57 12.79 15.83
C ILE A 17 11.86 13.22 14.55
N TRP A 18 12.47 12.95 13.41
CA TRP A 18 11.82 13.07 12.11
C TRP A 18 12.24 11.97 11.14
N LEU A 19 11.27 11.25 10.58
CA LEU A 19 11.46 10.05 9.74
C LEU A 19 10.55 10.12 8.51
N GLY A 20 10.96 9.51 7.38
CA GLY A 20 10.14 9.42 6.17
C GLY A 20 10.22 10.62 5.23
N GLY A 21 11.20 11.51 5.42
CA GLY A 21 11.42 12.71 4.60
C GLY A 21 12.11 13.81 5.38
N ILE A 22 12.13 15.03 4.84
CA ILE A 22 12.79 16.19 5.47
C ILE A 22 11.84 16.89 6.45
N LEU A 23 12.39 17.44 7.54
CA LEU A 23 11.63 18.15 8.57
C LEU A 23 10.92 19.38 7.98
N LYS A 24 9.60 19.49 8.18
CA LYS A 24 8.80 20.61 7.67
C LYS A 24 9.05 21.90 8.46
N GLU A 25 8.64 23.02 7.87
CA GLU A 25 8.77 24.36 8.45
C GLU A 25 8.07 24.57 9.81
N ALA A 26 7.01 23.81 10.13
CA ALA A 26 6.37 23.90 11.45
C ALA A 26 7.26 23.25 12.52
N GLY A 27 7.72 22.02 12.29
CA GLY A 27 8.70 21.36 13.16
C GLY A 27 10.01 22.14 13.32
N LYS A 28 10.57 22.69 12.23
CA LYS A 28 11.75 23.59 12.30
C LYS A 28 11.53 24.75 13.27
N LYS A 29 10.40 25.47 13.16
CA LYS A 29 10.08 26.61 14.04
C LYS A 29 9.93 26.19 15.50
N ASN A 30 9.25 25.07 15.77
CA ASN A 30 9.08 24.56 17.13
C ASN A 30 10.42 24.23 17.79
N ILE A 31 11.33 23.54 17.07
CA ILE A 31 12.64 23.14 17.61
C ILE A 31 13.54 24.36 17.87
N VAL A 32 13.48 25.40 17.01
CA VAL A 32 14.13 26.69 17.27
C VAL A 32 13.55 27.37 18.51
N GLU A 33 12.24 27.34 18.72
CA GLU A 33 11.63 27.91 19.93
C GLU A 33 12.05 27.13 21.20
N TRP A 34 12.15 25.81 21.11
CA TRP A 34 12.64 24.93 22.17
C TRP A 34 14.08 25.26 22.57
N LYS A 35 15.00 25.40 21.59
CA LYS A 35 16.38 25.83 21.82
C LYS A 35 16.45 27.28 22.35
N THR A 36 15.61 28.18 21.83
CA THR A 36 15.57 29.60 22.25
C THR A 36 15.13 29.76 23.71
N LYS A 37 14.14 28.98 24.17
CA LYS A 37 13.65 29.01 25.56
C LYS A 37 14.50 28.19 26.52
N ASN A 38 15.40 27.33 26.02
CA ASN A 38 16.30 26.49 26.81
C ASN A 38 17.73 26.58 26.22
N PRO A 39 18.36 27.77 26.23
CA PRO A 39 19.63 27.99 25.53
C PRO A 39 20.77 27.12 26.07
N ASP A 40 20.69 26.73 27.35
CA ASP A 40 21.58 25.85 28.09
C ASP A 40 21.33 24.35 27.88
N TYR A 41 20.38 23.97 27.01
CA TYR A 41 20.18 22.60 26.54
C TYR A 41 20.84 22.39 25.17
N GLU A 42 21.44 21.21 24.97
CA GLU A 42 21.84 20.70 23.67
C GLU A 42 20.60 20.30 22.86
N ALA A 43 20.42 20.80 21.64
CA ALA A 43 19.24 20.52 20.81
C ALA A 43 19.58 19.58 19.65
N ASN A 44 18.81 18.51 19.49
CA ASN A 44 19.09 17.43 18.56
C ASN A 44 17.84 17.02 17.77
N VAL A 45 17.98 16.87 16.45
CA VAL A 45 16.98 16.25 15.58
C VAL A 45 17.51 14.92 15.10
N TRP A 46 16.85 13.84 15.51
CA TRP A 46 17.19 12.48 15.14
C TRP A 46 16.48 12.11 13.83
N ILE A 47 17.24 11.61 12.88
CA ILE A 47 16.79 11.15 11.56
C ILE A 47 17.26 9.72 11.29
N ASP A 48 16.66 9.11 10.28
CA ASP A 48 17.18 7.90 9.67
C ASP A 48 17.21 8.10 8.15
N SER A 49 18.41 8.30 7.60
CA SER A 49 18.58 8.55 6.16
C SER A 49 18.25 7.34 5.28
N SER A 50 18.03 6.15 5.86
CA SER A 50 17.45 5.00 5.12
C SER A 50 15.98 5.20 4.76
N THR A 51 15.33 6.26 5.27
CA THR A 51 13.95 6.64 4.88
C THR A 51 13.88 7.67 3.75
N TYR A 52 15.03 8.12 3.23
CA TYR A 52 15.10 9.11 2.15
C TYR A 52 15.09 8.44 0.77
N LEU A 53 14.65 9.18 -0.24
CA LEU A 53 14.64 8.77 -1.63
C LEU A 53 16.07 8.65 -2.18
N VAL A 54 16.29 7.66 -3.05
CA VAL A 54 17.60 7.34 -3.63
C VAL A 54 17.56 7.33 -5.16
N GLY A 55 18.69 7.66 -5.79
CA GLY A 55 18.79 7.86 -7.23
C GLY A 55 18.37 9.28 -7.65
N ASP A 56 18.21 9.48 -8.95
CA ASP A 56 18.12 10.81 -9.57
C ASP A 56 16.72 11.10 -10.15
N SER A 57 15.66 10.62 -9.49
CA SER A 57 14.29 11.06 -9.83
C SER A 57 14.08 12.53 -9.43
N PRO A 58 13.15 13.27 -10.06
CA PRO A 58 12.86 14.66 -9.71
C PRO A 58 12.54 14.85 -8.21
N GLU A 59 11.84 13.89 -7.61
CA GLU A 59 11.49 13.87 -6.19
C GLU A 59 12.72 13.62 -5.30
N ALA A 60 13.60 12.71 -5.70
CA ALA A 60 14.85 12.43 -4.97
C ALA A 60 15.84 13.60 -5.06
N MET A 61 15.99 14.21 -6.24
CA MET A 61 16.79 15.42 -6.44
C MET A 61 16.27 16.58 -5.60
N LYS A 62 14.94 16.80 -5.58
CA LYS A 62 14.30 17.83 -4.76
C LYS A 62 14.48 17.56 -3.26
N GLN A 63 14.30 16.31 -2.82
CA GLN A 63 14.50 15.94 -1.40
C GLN A 63 15.96 16.13 -0.97
N LYS A 64 16.92 15.89 -1.86
CA LYS A 64 18.35 16.15 -1.64
C LYS A 64 18.64 17.65 -1.49
N GLU A 65 18.02 18.51 -2.30
CA GLU A 65 18.11 19.97 -2.11
C GLU A 65 17.52 20.42 -0.77
N GLU A 66 16.32 19.92 -0.43
CA GLU A 66 15.67 20.17 0.87
C GLU A 66 16.52 19.70 2.06
N TYR A 67 17.29 18.62 1.89
CA TYR A 67 18.21 18.10 2.91
C TYR A 67 19.46 18.99 3.11
N GLU A 68 20.06 19.52 2.04
CA GLU A 68 21.15 20.50 2.17
C GLU A 68 20.65 21.77 2.89
N GLN A 69 19.48 22.30 2.52
CA GLN A 69 18.84 23.43 3.21
C GLN A 69 18.51 23.12 4.69
N PHE A 70 18.21 21.85 5.02
CA PHE A 70 17.99 21.41 6.39
C PHE A 70 19.29 21.37 7.22
N LYS A 71 20.42 20.97 6.63
CA LYS A 71 21.75 21.06 7.28
C LYS A 71 22.18 22.51 7.53
N GLU A 72 21.99 23.40 6.55
CA GLU A 72 22.24 24.84 6.72
C GLU A 72 21.39 25.43 7.86
N TRP A 73 20.09 25.13 7.88
CA TRP A 73 19.17 25.54 8.95
C TRP A 73 19.62 25.05 10.33
N ALA A 74 20.01 23.78 10.46
CA ALA A 74 20.39 23.18 11.74
C ALA A 74 21.65 23.85 12.32
N ASN A 75 22.69 23.99 11.48
CA ASN A 75 23.92 24.71 11.82
C ASN A 75 23.65 26.16 12.25
N ALA A 76 22.85 26.91 11.46
CA ALA A 76 22.51 28.30 11.76
C ALA A 76 21.77 28.50 13.10
N ASN A 77 21.08 27.46 13.60
CA ASN A 77 20.31 27.51 14.85
C ASN A 77 20.96 26.75 16.02
N GLN A 78 22.19 26.26 15.88
CA GLN A 78 22.90 25.46 16.90
C GLN A 78 22.12 24.19 17.30
N ILE A 79 21.64 23.48 16.29
CA ILE A 79 20.90 22.22 16.39
C ILE A 79 21.74 21.13 15.74
N ASN A 80 21.96 20.02 16.46
CA ASN A 80 22.61 18.83 15.91
C ASN A 80 21.63 18.04 15.04
N ILE A 81 22.03 17.66 13.82
CA ILE A 81 21.36 16.56 13.10
C ILE A 81 22.06 15.26 13.53
N ILE A 82 21.28 14.25 13.92
CA ILE A 82 21.81 12.95 14.33
C ILE A 82 21.20 11.85 13.45
N ASP A 83 22.02 11.20 12.63
CA ASP A 83 21.58 10.09 11.76
C ASP A 83 21.94 8.74 12.39
N ILE A 84 20.94 7.88 12.56
CA ILE A 84 21.12 6.53 13.13
C ILE A 84 21.33 5.45 12.07
N ASN A 85 21.18 5.76 10.77
CA ASN A 85 21.32 4.79 9.69
C ASN A 85 22.72 4.14 9.71
N PRO A 86 22.84 2.80 9.88
CA PRO A 86 24.12 2.10 9.87
C PRO A 86 24.92 2.27 8.56
N ASN A 87 24.23 2.64 7.48
CA ASN A 87 24.79 2.82 6.13
C ASN A 87 24.91 4.30 5.73
N ALA A 88 24.76 5.24 6.67
CA ALA A 88 24.86 6.68 6.42
C ALA A 88 26.18 7.04 5.73
N THR A 89 26.14 7.47 4.47
CA THR A 89 27.33 7.85 3.68
C THR A 89 27.71 9.32 3.78
N ASP A 90 26.82 10.18 4.32
CA ASP A 90 27.03 11.63 4.42
C ASP A 90 28.37 11.98 5.09
N ALA A 91 29.10 12.94 4.54
CA ALA A 91 30.42 13.35 5.03
C ALA A 91 30.38 14.73 5.72
N ASP A 92 29.20 15.36 5.79
CA ASP A 92 29.01 16.68 6.38
C ASP A 92 29.23 16.66 7.92
N PRO A 93 30.14 17.50 8.47
CA PRO A 93 30.38 17.55 9.91
C PRO A 93 29.18 18.08 10.72
N ALA A 94 28.14 18.65 10.10
CA ALA A 94 26.89 19.00 10.77
C ALA A 94 26.00 17.77 11.08
N VAL A 95 26.31 16.59 10.52
CA VAL A 95 25.54 15.35 10.67
C VAL A 95 26.29 14.35 11.54
N ILE A 96 25.86 14.25 12.79
CA ILE A 96 26.45 13.34 13.77
C ILE A 96 25.91 11.93 13.53
N LYS A 97 26.78 10.98 13.20
CA LYS A 97 26.38 9.57 13.06
C LYS A 97 26.28 8.89 14.42
N ARG A 98 25.18 8.18 14.67
CA ARG A 98 24.93 7.34 15.88
C ARG A 98 24.47 5.91 15.52
N PRO A 99 25.16 5.18 14.61
CA PRO A 99 24.76 3.83 14.21
C PRO A 99 24.78 2.83 15.38
N GLU A 100 25.56 3.10 16.43
CA GLU A 100 25.59 2.29 17.64
C GLU A 100 24.22 2.23 18.35
N LEU A 101 23.43 3.30 18.31
CA LEU A 101 22.08 3.33 18.89
C LEU A 101 21.13 2.40 18.14
N PHE A 102 21.23 2.33 16.81
CA PHE A 102 20.53 1.32 16.03
C PHE A 102 20.99 -0.10 16.40
N THR A 103 22.30 -0.35 16.56
CA THR A 103 22.79 -1.70 16.92
C THR A 103 22.47 -2.13 18.35
N GLY A 104 22.24 -1.18 19.27
CA GLY A 104 21.83 -1.42 20.65
C GLY A 104 20.33 -1.51 20.89
N MET A 105 19.52 -1.17 19.87
CA MET A 105 18.06 -1.10 19.96
C MET A 105 17.42 -2.49 20.18
N ASN A 106 16.68 -2.65 21.27
CA ASN A 106 16.03 -3.93 21.61
C ASN A 106 15.07 -4.39 20.50
N SER A 107 14.37 -3.44 19.87
CA SER A 107 13.36 -3.65 18.83
C SER A 107 13.86 -3.37 17.40
N ALA A 108 15.16 -3.46 17.11
CA ALA A 108 15.73 -3.06 15.81
C ALA A 108 15.05 -3.74 14.60
N LYS A 109 14.70 -5.03 14.73
CA LYS A 109 13.97 -5.80 13.71
C LYS A 109 12.57 -5.24 13.42
N TYR A 110 11.91 -4.64 14.43
CA TYR A 110 10.57 -4.06 14.32
C TYR A 110 10.62 -2.62 13.84
N TYR A 111 11.57 -1.83 14.35
CA TYR A 111 11.83 -0.49 13.84
C TYR A 111 12.08 -0.51 12.32
N LEU A 112 12.96 -1.39 11.83
CA LEU A 112 13.17 -1.58 10.38
C LEU A 112 11.91 -2.03 9.62
N ASP A 113 11.02 -2.81 10.25
CA ASP A 113 9.80 -3.28 9.61
C ASP A 113 8.71 -2.19 9.53
N GLU A 114 8.68 -1.25 10.47
CA GLU A 114 7.81 -0.06 10.42
C GLU A 114 8.35 1.05 9.52
N LEU A 115 9.62 1.01 9.08
CA LEU A 115 10.14 1.92 8.05
C LEU A 115 9.76 1.51 6.61
N LYS A 116 9.29 0.28 6.39
CA LYS A 116 9.15 -0.29 5.04
C LYS A 116 7.91 0.19 4.30
N ASP A 117 8.12 0.62 3.06
CA ASP A 117 7.05 0.84 2.08
C ASP A 117 6.76 -0.47 1.30
N PRO A 118 5.49 -0.75 0.93
CA PRO A 118 4.27 -0.05 1.32
C PRO A 118 3.84 -0.40 2.76
N GLY A 119 3.30 0.59 3.47
CA GLY A 119 2.73 0.42 4.82
C GLY A 119 3.55 1.00 5.97
N SER A 120 4.53 1.87 5.69
CA SER A 120 5.42 2.44 6.71
C SER A 120 4.67 3.24 7.78
N ASN A 121 5.09 3.08 9.03
CA ASN A 121 4.44 3.57 10.24
C ASN A 121 5.41 4.37 11.10
N TYR A 122 5.87 5.51 10.56
CA TYR A 122 6.87 6.38 11.20
C TYR A 122 6.51 6.86 12.62
N ALA A 123 5.22 6.86 12.99
CA ALA A 123 4.78 7.08 14.37
C ALA A 123 5.27 5.96 15.31
N ALA A 124 5.04 4.70 14.95
CA ALA A 124 5.49 3.55 15.73
C ALA A 124 7.02 3.39 15.70
N ALA A 125 7.67 3.71 14.57
CA ALA A 125 9.13 3.79 14.51
C ALA A 125 9.68 4.87 15.46
N SER A 126 9.02 6.04 15.55
CA SER A 126 9.35 7.13 16.48
C SER A 126 9.06 6.78 17.94
N ASP A 127 8.04 5.98 18.25
CA ASP A 127 7.79 5.43 19.59
C ASP A 127 8.93 4.51 20.08
N ILE A 128 9.44 3.64 19.21
CA ILE A 128 10.63 2.81 19.50
C ILE A 128 11.84 3.73 19.71
N LEU A 129 12.11 4.59 18.73
CA LEU A 129 13.34 5.41 18.69
C LEU A 129 13.42 6.42 19.86
N ARG A 130 12.32 7.08 20.25
CA ARG A 130 12.31 8.00 21.42
C ARG A 130 12.68 7.28 22.71
N THR A 131 12.29 6.01 22.82
CA THR A 131 12.54 5.17 24.00
C THR A 131 14.01 4.76 24.07
N GLU A 132 14.61 4.42 22.93
CA GLU A 132 16.05 4.13 22.83
C GLU A 132 16.92 5.36 23.10
N ILE A 133 16.59 6.51 22.51
CA ILE A 133 17.29 7.79 22.74
C ILE A 133 17.30 8.14 24.23
N LEU A 134 16.14 8.12 24.89
CA LEU A 134 16.04 8.45 26.32
C LEU A 134 16.75 7.42 27.23
N TYR A 135 16.88 6.17 26.80
CA TYR A 135 17.66 5.16 27.51
C TYR A 135 19.19 5.37 27.34
N HIS A 136 19.66 5.71 26.13
CA HIS A 136 21.09 5.88 25.86
C HIS A 136 21.64 7.25 26.27
N GLU A 137 20.94 8.33 25.93
CA GLU A 137 21.41 9.72 26.07
C GLU A 137 20.77 10.45 27.28
N GLY A 138 19.63 9.95 27.78
CA GLY A 138 18.77 10.64 28.73
C GLY A 138 18.08 11.85 28.09
N GLY A 139 17.78 12.87 28.90
CA GLY A 139 17.30 14.16 28.42
C GLY A 139 15.78 14.25 28.30
N VAL A 140 15.31 15.06 27.35
CA VAL A 140 13.90 15.40 27.14
C VAL A 140 13.52 15.19 25.67
N TYR A 141 12.57 14.30 25.43
CA TYR A 141 11.93 14.07 24.14
C TYR A 141 10.67 14.94 23.97
N PHE A 142 10.41 15.40 22.76
CA PHE A 142 9.13 15.99 22.35
C PHE A 142 8.78 15.68 20.88
N ASP A 143 7.49 15.46 20.59
CA ASP A 143 6.98 15.34 19.22
C ASP A 143 7.17 16.66 18.45
N ALA A 144 7.87 16.60 17.32
CA ALA A 144 8.45 17.77 16.64
C ALA A 144 7.44 18.84 16.18
N GLU A 145 6.21 18.44 15.80
CA GLU A 145 5.17 19.37 15.30
C GLU A 145 3.98 19.52 16.26
N ASP A 146 3.98 18.82 17.40
CA ASP A 146 2.83 18.70 18.30
C ASP A 146 3.05 19.30 19.70
N VAL A 147 4.28 19.30 20.20
CA VAL A 147 4.58 19.72 21.58
C VAL A 147 5.46 20.97 21.60
N PHE A 148 4.90 22.07 22.10
CA PHE A 148 5.49 23.41 22.04
C PHE A 148 5.99 23.87 23.41
N PRO A 149 7.06 24.68 23.50
CA PRO A 149 7.62 25.12 24.78
C PRO A 149 6.90 26.36 25.31
N ARG A 150 6.13 26.25 26.41
CA ARG A 150 5.53 27.42 27.08
C ARG A 150 6.53 28.20 27.91
N LYS A 151 7.43 27.51 28.62
CA LYS A 151 8.40 28.11 29.56
C LYS A 151 9.74 27.36 29.50
N PRO A 152 10.86 27.98 29.93
CA PRO A 152 12.10 27.27 30.18
C PRO A 152 11.89 26.10 31.15
N LEU A 153 12.52 24.96 30.87
CA LEU A 153 12.47 23.76 31.71
C LEU A 153 13.23 23.93 33.03
N GLY A 154 14.28 24.75 33.04
CA GLY A 154 15.23 24.83 34.15
C GLY A 154 16.04 23.54 34.28
N GLN A 155 16.34 23.13 35.52
CA GLN A 155 16.86 21.78 35.78
C GLN A 155 15.70 20.85 36.18
N LEU A 156 15.42 19.85 35.34
CA LEU A 156 14.44 18.81 35.65
C LEU A 156 15.06 17.73 36.55
N ASN A 157 14.26 17.19 37.47
CA ASN A 157 14.61 16.07 38.34
C ASN A 157 13.46 15.06 38.34
N ALA A 158 13.78 13.78 38.24
CA ALA A 158 12.83 12.68 38.17
C ALA A 158 13.12 11.65 39.26
N GLN A 159 12.32 11.65 40.34
CA GLN A 159 12.54 10.78 41.51
C GLN A 159 12.44 9.28 41.21
N GLN A 160 11.82 8.92 40.08
CA GLN A 160 11.69 7.53 39.60
C GLN A 160 12.50 7.31 38.29
N GLY A 161 13.42 8.22 37.97
CA GLY A 161 14.26 8.20 36.77
C GLY A 161 13.57 8.61 35.46
N MET A 162 12.26 8.85 35.46
CA MET A 162 11.49 9.25 34.27
C MET A 162 10.36 10.23 34.62
N LEU A 163 10.03 11.12 33.68
CA LEU A 163 8.83 11.96 33.66
C LEU A 163 8.11 11.76 32.31
N CYS A 164 6.79 11.86 32.29
CA CYS A 164 5.97 11.81 31.06
C CYS A 164 4.85 12.85 31.11
N ARG A 165 4.26 13.17 29.95
CA ARG A 165 3.08 14.02 29.90
C ARG A 165 1.87 13.32 30.52
N ILE A 166 1.17 14.01 31.42
CA ILE A 166 -0.06 13.53 32.05
C ILE A 166 -1.14 14.61 31.92
N TRP A 167 -2.24 14.26 31.25
CA TRP A 167 -3.33 15.14 30.85
C TRP A 167 -4.65 14.84 31.58
N GLY A 168 -5.38 15.91 31.92
CA GLY A 168 -6.71 15.86 32.55
C GLY A 168 -6.71 15.35 34.00
N GLY A 169 -7.90 15.38 34.62
CA GLY A 169 -8.15 14.75 35.92
C GLY A 169 -8.25 13.23 35.86
N ASN A 170 -8.25 12.65 34.65
CA ASN A 170 -8.40 11.21 34.39
C ASN A 170 -7.03 10.50 34.27
N TYR A 171 -5.94 11.18 34.62
CA TYR A 171 -4.56 10.68 34.55
C TYR A 171 -4.20 10.02 33.21
N THR A 172 -4.61 10.65 32.10
CA THR A 172 -4.27 10.19 30.75
C THR A 172 -2.78 10.41 30.50
N VAL A 173 -2.04 9.33 30.39
CA VAL A 173 -0.61 9.31 30.05
C VAL A 173 -0.45 9.53 28.55
N ASN A 174 0.57 10.28 28.14
CA ASN A 174 1.02 10.37 26.74
C ASN A 174 2.55 10.28 26.65
N ASN A 175 3.07 9.77 25.53
CA ASN A 175 4.51 9.65 25.25
C ASN A 175 5.01 10.68 24.22
N ASP A 176 4.17 11.67 23.90
CA ASP A 176 4.45 12.84 23.06
C ASP A 176 5.52 13.76 23.67
N ALA A 177 5.62 13.79 24.99
CA ALA A 177 6.68 14.45 25.73
C ALA A 177 7.11 13.59 26.93
N MET A 178 8.40 13.25 26.99
CA MET A 178 8.98 12.43 28.06
C MET A 178 10.35 12.96 28.44
N ALA A 179 10.80 12.70 29.66
CA ALA A 179 12.16 12.96 30.09
C ALA A 179 12.69 11.77 30.88
N SER A 180 13.98 11.44 30.75
CA SER A 180 14.59 10.33 31.49
C SER A 180 16.03 10.60 31.89
N ILE A 181 16.46 9.98 32.98
CA ILE A 181 17.88 9.71 33.23
C ILE A 181 18.35 8.65 32.22
N PRO A 182 19.62 8.69 31.75
CA PRO A 182 20.16 7.60 30.94
C PRO A 182 20.15 6.31 31.75
N GLN A 183 19.87 5.19 31.08
CA GLN A 183 19.77 3.83 31.66
C GLN A 183 18.73 3.70 32.79
N GLY A 184 17.77 4.63 32.86
CA GLY A 184 16.71 4.63 33.86
C GLY A 184 15.83 3.38 33.83
N LYS A 185 15.47 2.87 35.01
CA LYS A 185 14.71 1.60 35.14
C LYS A 185 13.39 1.64 34.35
N LEU A 186 12.60 2.70 34.48
CA LEU A 186 11.30 2.80 33.82
C LEU A 186 11.42 2.90 32.29
N ILE A 187 12.41 3.64 31.77
CA ILE A 187 12.61 3.75 30.33
C ILE A 187 13.12 2.41 29.74
N ASN A 188 13.95 1.64 30.45
CA ASN A 188 14.29 0.28 29.99
C ASN A 188 13.09 -0.66 30.02
N GLN A 189 12.27 -0.62 31.07
CA GLN A 189 11.03 -1.41 31.12
C GLN A 189 10.08 -1.06 29.96
N LEU A 190 10.11 0.17 29.43
CA LEU A 190 9.38 0.51 28.21
C LEU A 190 9.97 -0.15 26.96
N ARG A 191 11.30 -0.19 26.80
CA ARG A 191 11.98 -0.94 25.70
C ARG A 191 11.54 -2.41 25.71
N ASP A 192 11.54 -3.03 26.89
CA ASP A 192 11.16 -4.43 27.08
C ASP A 192 9.67 -4.68 26.79
N VAL A 193 8.78 -3.76 27.19
CA VAL A 193 7.34 -3.82 26.88
C VAL A 193 7.05 -3.64 25.40
N ILE A 194 7.67 -2.65 24.73
CA ILE A 194 7.49 -2.43 23.29
C ILE A 194 7.94 -3.66 22.50
N GLN A 195 9.11 -4.21 22.82
CA GLN A 195 9.63 -5.45 22.23
C GLN A 195 8.65 -6.61 22.42
N LYS A 196 8.13 -6.82 23.64
CA LYS A 196 7.14 -7.87 23.94
C LYS A 196 5.83 -7.67 23.20
N ASN A 197 5.30 -6.45 23.13
CA ASN A 197 4.06 -6.15 22.41
C ASN A 197 4.18 -6.47 20.92
N TYR A 198 5.35 -6.22 20.33
CA TYR A 198 5.64 -6.58 18.94
C TYR A 198 5.87 -8.09 18.73
N ASP A 199 6.56 -8.79 19.63
CA ASP A 199 6.63 -10.27 19.59
C ASP A 199 5.21 -10.89 19.69
N GLU A 200 4.33 -10.30 20.50
CA GLU A 200 2.91 -10.67 20.53
C GLU A 200 2.17 -10.31 19.22
N LEU A 201 2.43 -9.15 18.61
CA LEU A 201 1.79 -8.74 17.36
C LEU A 201 2.17 -9.67 16.19
N TYR A 202 3.42 -10.11 16.12
CA TYR A 202 3.93 -10.97 15.06
C TYR A 202 3.67 -12.47 15.31
N SER A 203 3.31 -12.86 16.54
CA SER A 203 2.81 -14.22 16.85
C SER A 203 1.30 -14.38 16.61
N LYS A 204 0.54 -13.28 16.52
CA LYS A 204 -0.88 -13.27 16.11
C LYS A 204 -1.03 -13.60 14.62
N ASP A 205 -2.26 -13.92 14.24
CA ASP A 205 -2.61 -14.11 12.83
C ASP A 205 -2.25 -12.86 11.99
N LYS A 206 -1.71 -13.08 10.78
CA LYS A 206 -1.18 -12.04 9.89
C LYS A 206 -2.14 -10.86 9.68
N ARG A 207 -3.46 -11.08 9.74
CA ARG A 207 -4.48 -10.02 9.66
C ARG A 207 -4.23 -8.86 10.63
N TYR A 208 -3.72 -9.13 11.83
CA TYR A 208 -3.44 -8.09 12.84
C TYR A 208 -2.19 -7.26 12.47
N LEU A 209 -1.18 -7.88 11.86
CA LEU A 209 -0.01 -7.16 11.34
C LEU A 209 -0.35 -6.34 10.09
N THR A 210 -1.21 -6.88 9.21
CA THR A 210 -1.77 -6.12 8.07
C THR A 210 -2.56 -4.90 8.56
N ALA A 211 -3.43 -5.06 9.55
CA ALA A 211 -4.21 -3.96 10.13
C ALA A 211 -3.34 -2.94 10.91
N HIS A 212 -2.21 -3.38 11.49
CA HIS A 212 -1.21 -2.48 12.10
C HIS A 212 -0.52 -1.61 11.04
N ARG A 213 -0.02 -2.20 9.95
CA ARG A 213 0.75 -1.45 8.93
C ARG A 213 -0.14 -0.59 8.03
N PHE A 214 -1.34 -1.05 7.69
CA PHE A 214 -2.21 -0.39 6.72
C PHE A 214 -3.52 0.06 7.36
N ALA A 215 -3.69 1.38 7.52
CA ALA A 215 -4.86 1.98 8.17
C ALA A 215 -6.20 1.62 7.49
N ASN A 216 -6.18 1.25 6.21
CA ASN A 216 -7.32 0.81 5.43
C ASN A 216 -7.49 -0.72 5.34
N LEU A 217 -6.62 -1.55 5.92
CA LEU A 217 -6.67 -3.03 5.81
C LEU A 217 -6.92 -3.74 7.15
N PHE A 218 -7.93 -3.28 7.88
CA PHE A 218 -8.47 -4.03 9.03
C PHE A 218 -9.71 -4.84 8.62
N SER A 219 -10.09 -5.85 9.42
CA SER A 219 -11.31 -6.63 9.24
C SER A 219 -12.22 -6.55 10.46
N PHE A 220 -13.47 -6.99 10.34
CA PHE A 220 -14.38 -7.14 11.48
C PHE A 220 -13.84 -8.08 12.56
N ARG A 221 -12.96 -9.03 12.19
CA ARG A 221 -12.30 -9.96 13.12
C ARG A 221 -11.15 -9.28 13.89
N THR A 222 -10.58 -8.21 13.36
CA THR A 222 -9.60 -7.35 14.06
C THR A 222 -10.30 -6.22 14.81
N ASN A 223 -11.14 -6.56 15.81
CA ASN A 223 -11.81 -5.58 16.66
C ASN A 223 -10.79 -4.68 17.39
N ASN A 224 -10.95 -3.35 17.29
CA ASN A 224 -9.98 -2.32 17.68
C ASN A 224 -8.55 -2.53 17.13
N GLY A 225 -8.40 -3.30 16.05
CA GLY A 225 -7.10 -3.65 15.45
C GLY A 225 -6.61 -2.68 14.37
N ASP A 226 -7.28 -1.55 14.16
CA ASP A 226 -6.83 -0.53 13.21
C ASP A 226 -5.45 0.04 13.59
N ARG A 227 -4.71 0.54 12.58
CA ARG A 227 -3.36 1.09 12.74
C ARG A 227 -3.21 2.08 13.89
N LYS A 228 -4.19 2.95 14.16
CA LYS A 228 -4.10 3.91 15.28
C LYS A 228 -4.13 3.19 16.62
N ASN A 229 -5.16 2.39 16.87
CA ASN A 229 -5.31 1.66 18.14
C ASN A 229 -4.18 0.64 18.34
N SER A 230 -3.76 -0.05 17.27
CA SER A 230 -2.65 -1.00 17.29
C SER A 230 -1.31 -0.32 17.60
N THR A 231 -1.01 0.84 17.00
CA THR A 231 0.20 1.64 17.32
C THR A 231 0.19 2.10 18.78
N ILE A 232 -0.91 2.71 19.24
CA ILE A 232 -1.06 3.19 20.63
C ILE A 232 -0.79 2.08 21.64
N MET A 233 -1.29 0.86 21.40
CA MET A 233 -1.13 -0.26 22.32
C MET A 233 0.22 -0.98 22.20
N THR A 234 0.83 -1.00 21.01
CA THR A 234 2.08 -1.73 20.76
C THR A 234 3.31 -0.93 21.19
N SER A 235 3.39 0.33 20.76
CA SER A 235 4.57 1.19 20.90
C SER A 235 4.29 2.48 21.68
N GLY A 236 3.08 3.03 21.52
CA GLY A 236 2.71 4.35 22.01
C GLY A 236 2.25 4.42 23.48
N PRO A 237 1.31 5.33 23.82
CA PRO A 237 0.89 5.59 25.21
C PRO A 237 0.33 4.37 25.97
N GLY A 238 -0.22 3.39 25.25
CA GLY A 238 -0.67 2.12 25.83
C GLY A 238 0.48 1.25 26.32
N ALA A 239 1.62 1.23 25.61
CA ALA A 239 2.85 0.57 26.07
C ALA A 239 3.42 1.27 27.32
N LEU A 240 3.51 2.60 27.30
CA LEU A 240 3.94 3.39 28.47
C LEU A 240 3.02 3.17 29.69
N ARG A 241 1.70 3.07 29.49
CA ARG A 241 0.74 2.75 30.55
C ARG A 241 0.90 1.33 31.13
N GLN A 242 1.41 0.35 30.37
CA GLN A 242 1.77 -0.96 30.95
C GLN A 242 2.94 -0.86 31.95
N VAL A 243 3.85 0.12 31.77
CA VAL A 243 5.00 0.33 32.66
C VAL A 243 4.62 1.13 33.91
N ILE A 244 3.89 2.25 33.76
CA ILE A 244 3.63 3.20 34.85
C ILE A 244 2.23 3.10 35.48
N GLY A 245 1.37 2.24 34.95
CA GLY A 245 0.02 1.99 35.48
C GLY A 245 -1.05 2.99 35.02
N TYR A 246 -2.28 2.75 35.48
CA TYR A 246 -3.46 3.56 35.12
C TYR A 246 -3.54 4.89 35.89
N GLU A 247 -3.03 4.93 37.13
CA GLU A 247 -2.93 6.12 37.98
C GLU A 247 -1.44 6.46 38.23
N PRO A 248 -0.74 7.06 37.23
CA PRO A 248 0.63 7.52 37.39
C PRO A 248 0.76 8.51 38.57
N THR A 249 1.71 8.24 39.46
CA THR A 249 1.99 9.11 40.61
C THR A 249 2.43 10.51 40.17
N SER A 250 2.19 11.52 41.02
CA SER A 250 2.61 12.91 40.75
C SER A 250 4.12 13.08 40.52
N GLN A 251 4.93 12.13 40.99
CA GLN A 251 6.39 12.08 40.80
C GLN A 251 6.82 11.80 39.36
N LEU A 252 5.91 11.31 38.51
CA LEU A 252 6.15 11.03 37.08
C LEU A 252 5.70 12.18 36.16
N LYS A 253 5.17 13.29 36.70
CA LYS A 253 4.49 14.31 35.89
C LYS A 253 5.45 15.34 35.29
N LEU A 254 5.65 15.30 33.98
CA LEU A 254 6.15 16.45 33.23
C LEU A 254 5.06 17.54 33.23
N HIS A 255 5.38 18.74 33.74
CA HIS A 255 4.34 19.70 34.10
C HIS A 255 3.81 20.52 32.90
N PHE A 256 2.51 20.43 32.64
CA PHE A 256 1.81 21.09 31.51
C PHE A 256 1.87 22.64 31.49
N SER A 257 2.46 23.28 32.50
CA SER A 257 2.78 24.72 32.45
C SER A 257 4.10 25.03 31.74
N LEU A 258 4.90 24.00 31.45
CA LEU A 258 6.17 24.07 30.71
C LEU A 258 5.96 23.85 29.21
N ILE A 259 4.95 23.07 28.84
CA ILE A 259 4.66 22.66 27.45
C ILE A 259 3.20 22.91 27.07
N ASP A 260 2.99 23.25 25.81
CA ASP A 260 1.68 23.19 25.15
C ASP A 260 1.53 21.90 24.33
N ALA A 261 0.31 21.63 23.92
CA ALA A 261 0.06 21.04 22.60
C ALA A 261 -1.26 21.61 22.11
N ASP A 262 -1.22 22.20 20.92
CA ASP A 262 -2.41 22.39 20.12
C ASP A 262 -2.92 21.01 19.63
N GLU A 263 -3.96 20.98 18.80
CA GLU A 263 -4.63 19.74 18.41
C GLU A 263 -3.66 18.73 17.78
N GLN A 264 -3.49 17.55 18.40
CA GLN A 264 -2.53 16.53 17.97
C GLN A 264 -2.67 16.25 16.47
N ALA A 265 -1.63 16.60 15.72
CA ALA A 265 -1.52 16.43 14.29
C ALA A 265 -1.32 14.96 13.96
N LEU A 266 -2.45 14.25 13.83
CA LEU A 266 -2.56 12.90 13.27
C LEU A 266 -2.19 12.85 11.76
N SER A 267 -1.24 13.68 11.32
CA SER A 267 -0.68 13.77 9.98
C SER A 267 0.04 12.49 9.55
N TRP A 268 0.48 11.67 10.51
CA TRP A 268 1.02 10.31 10.32
C TRP A 268 -0.05 9.25 10.03
N LEU A 269 -1.34 9.60 10.11
CA LEU A 269 -2.49 8.72 10.01
C LEU A 269 -3.37 9.14 8.83
N ASP A 270 -3.03 8.71 7.61
CA ASP A 270 -3.88 8.90 6.42
C ASP A 270 -5.13 8.01 6.46
N ASN A 271 -6.04 8.35 7.37
CA ASN A 271 -7.41 7.83 7.42
C ASN A 271 -8.32 8.54 6.38
N ASN A 272 -7.78 9.22 5.37
CA ASN A 272 -8.60 9.80 4.31
C ASN A 272 -9.07 8.72 3.36
N PHE A 273 -10.12 8.03 3.76
CA PHE A 273 -11.04 7.30 2.89
C PHE A 273 -11.81 8.33 2.03
N ASN A 274 -11.10 8.99 1.12
CA ASN A 274 -11.59 10.09 0.26
C ASN A 274 -11.80 9.67 -1.20
N THR A 275 -11.48 8.42 -1.55
CA THR A 275 -11.81 7.79 -2.84
C THR A 275 -12.34 6.38 -2.61
N ILE A 276 -13.06 5.81 -3.59
CA ILE A 276 -13.53 4.42 -3.53
C ILE A 276 -12.33 3.47 -3.63
N GLU A 277 -11.33 3.82 -4.42
CA GLU A 277 -10.10 3.04 -4.64
C GLU A 277 -9.34 2.76 -3.33
N LYS A 278 -9.32 3.72 -2.38
CA LYS A 278 -8.73 3.51 -1.03
C LYS A 278 -9.54 2.56 -0.14
N LEU A 279 -10.84 2.39 -0.41
CA LEU A 279 -11.78 1.51 0.33
C LEU A 279 -11.96 0.14 -0.32
N THR A 280 -11.74 0.02 -1.62
CA THR A 280 -11.85 -1.22 -2.38
C THR A 280 -11.07 -2.39 -1.71
N PRO A 281 -9.80 -2.24 -1.28
CA PRO A 281 -9.09 -3.27 -0.52
C PRO A 281 -9.73 -3.61 0.84
N TYR A 282 -10.28 -2.63 1.55
CA TYR A 282 -10.96 -2.80 2.84
C TYR A 282 -12.20 -3.70 2.69
N PHE A 283 -13.03 -3.43 1.68
CA PHE A 283 -14.24 -4.22 1.39
C PHE A 283 -13.87 -5.69 1.07
N ARG A 284 -12.93 -5.89 0.14
CA ARG A 284 -12.47 -7.23 -0.28
C ARG A 284 -11.88 -8.05 0.87
N LEU A 285 -11.10 -7.42 1.77
CA LEU A 285 -10.55 -8.08 2.95
C LEU A 285 -11.66 -8.57 3.91
N ASN A 286 -12.71 -7.76 4.12
CA ASN A 286 -13.84 -8.16 4.96
C ASN A 286 -14.64 -9.30 4.33
N LEU A 287 -14.76 -9.36 2.99
CA LEU A 287 -15.38 -10.47 2.28
C LEU A 287 -14.57 -11.76 2.37
N ILE A 288 -13.23 -11.71 2.23
CA ILE A 288 -12.36 -12.88 2.46
C ILE A 288 -12.50 -13.39 3.90
N GLU A 289 -12.64 -12.48 4.87
CA GLU A 289 -12.77 -12.85 6.28
C GLU A 289 -14.13 -13.45 6.64
N TYR A 290 -15.19 -13.13 5.90
CA TYR A 290 -16.47 -13.87 5.91
C TYR A 290 -16.27 -15.32 5.42
N PHE A 291 -15.62 -15.52 4.27
CA PHE A 291 -15.34 -16.87 3.76
C PHE A 291 -14.35 -17.66 4.62
N ASN A 292 -13.38 -17.01 5.28
CA ASN A 292 -12.56 -17.64 6.31
C ASN A 292 -13.40 -18.21 7.46
N LEU A 293 -14.40 -17.46 7.92
CA LEU A 293 -15.27 -17.85 9.03
C LEU A 293 -16.22 -19.01 8.64
N LEU A 294 -16.82 -18.96 7.44
CA LEU A 294 -17.57 -20.08 6.87
C LEU A 294 -16.69 -21.34 6.77
N THR A 295 -15.48 -21.21 6.23
CA THR A 295 -14.56 -22.35 6.05
C THR A 295 -14.14 -22.96 7.39
N GLU A 296 -13.89 -22.12 8.41
CA GLU A 296 -13.64 -22.55 9.79
C GLU A 296 -14.85 -23.27 10.40
N HIS A 297 -16.08 -22.79 10.16
CA HIS A 297 -17.31 -23.42 10.63
C HIS A 297 -17.51 -24.82 10.07
N TYR A 298 -17.47 -24.96 8.73
CA TYR A 298 -17.64 -26.27 8.09
C TYR A 298 -16.52 -27.25 8.47
N ALA A 299 -15.26 -26.79 8.56
CA ALA A 299 -14.14 -27.65 8.97
C ALA A 299 -14.27 -28.17 10.41
N ASN A 300 -14.91 -27.41 11.30
CA ASN A 300 -15.17 -27.80 12.69
C ASN A 300 -16.29 -28.85 12.84
N ASN A 301 -17.09 -29.12 11.80
CA ASN A 301 -18.11 -30.18 11.85
C ASN A 301 -17.43 -31.55 12.08
N SER A 302 -17.76 -32.22 13.19
CA SER A 302 -17.16 -33.50 13.58
C SER A 302 -17.42 -34.64 12.59
N ASN A 303 -18.56 -34.61 11.89
CA ASN A 303 -18.99 -35.63 10.94
C ASN A 303 -18.43 -35.42 9.51
N LEU A 304 -17.80 -34.28 9.23
CA LEU A 304 -17.25 -33.97 7.92
C LEU A 304 -16.00 -34.82 7.61
N ALA A 305 -15.96 -35.40 6.40
CA ALA A 305 -14.87 -36.26 5.95
C ALA A 305 -13.49 -35.58 5.98
N VAL A 306 -12.44 -36.35 6.29
CA VAL A 306 -11.05 -35.86 6.42
C VAL A 306 -10.56 -35.22 5.11
N GLU A 307 -10.88 -35.84 3.98
CA GLU A 307 -10.56 -35.33 2.63
C GLU A 307 -11.22 -33.96 2.39
N THR A 308 -12.51 -33.81 2.73
CA THR A 308 -13.18 -32.51 2.60
C THR A 308 -12.59 -31.47 3.56
N LYS A 309 -12.15 -31.84 4.77
CA LYS A 309 -11.43 -30.91 5.67
C LYS A 309 -10.08 -30.47 5.09
N GLN A 310 -9.40 -31.33 4.35
CA GLN A 310 -8.19 -30.97 3.60
C GLN A 310 -8.51 -30.01 2.44
N LEU A 311 -9.59 -30.27 1.68
CA LEU A 311 -10.06 -29.37 0.61
C LEU A 311 -10.48 -27.99 1.15
N LEU A 312 -11.20 -27.93 2.28
CA LEU A 312 -11.52 -26.67 2.97
C LEU A 312 -10.26 -25.93 3.44
N THR A 313 -9.26 -26.66 3.94
CA THR A 313 -7.96 -26.07 4.33
C THR A 313 -7.22 -25.52 3.10
N GLN A 314 -7.21 -26.24 1.98
CA GLN A 314 -6.67 -25.79 0.70
C GLN A 314 -7.42 -24.55 0.18
N PHE A 315 -8.74 -24.52 0.30
CA PHE A 315 -9.58 -23.40 -0.14
C PHE A 315 -9.30 -22.15 0.69
N LYS A 316 -9.23 -22.29 2.02
CA LYS A 316 -8.79 -21.21 2.91
C LYS A 316 -7.40 -20.70 2.53
N ASN A 317 -6.44 -21.58 2.26
CA ASN A 317 -5.10 -21.17 1.85
C ASN A 317 -5.10 -20.45 0.49
N ALA A 318 -5.96 -20.87 -0.45
CA ALA A 318 -6.11 -20.25 -1.76
C ALA A 318 -6.70 -18.82 -1.67
N ILE A 319 -7.80 -18.61 -0.92
CA ILE A 319 -8.41 -17.27 -0.78
C ILE A 319 -7.52 -16.28 -0.01
N ASN A 320 -6.64 -16.75 0.89
CA ASN A 320 -5.71 -15.89 1.63
C ASN A 320 -4.36 -15.67 0.91
N SER A 321 -4.06 -16.41 -0.16
CA SER A 321 -2.76 -16.37 -0.86
C SER A 321 -2.40 -14.99 -1.44
N GLN A 322 -3.41 -14.18 -1.74
CA GLN A 322 -3.29 -12.83 -2.31
C GLN A 322 -4.01 -11.78 -1.46
N SER A 323 -4.11 -11.93 -0.14
CA SER A 323 -4.90 -11.01 0.70
C SER A 323 -4.14 -9.70 1.03
N PRO A 324 -4.69 -8.49 0.75
CA PRO A 324 -5.94 -8.20 0.04
C PRO A 324 -5.77 -8.25 -1.50
N PRO A 325 -6.74 -8.76 -2.26
CA PRO A 325 -6.54 -9.08 -3.67
C PRO A 325 -6.63 -7.85 -4.59
N PRO A 326 -5.91 -7.87 -5.73
CA PRO A 326 -5.94 -6.80 -6.74
C PRO A 326 -7.33 -6.62 -7.36
N ASN A 327 -8.09 -7.71 -7.48
CA ASN A 327 -9.55 -7.77 -7.54
C ASN A 327 -10.03 -9.19 -7.24
N MET A 328 -11.31 -9.34 -6.86
CA MET A 328 -11.90 -10.63 -6.51
C MET A 328 -12.05 -11.58 -7.71
N ILE A 329 -12.11 -11.07 -8.95
CA ILE A 329 -12.13 -11.91 -10.17
C ILE A 329 -10.77 -12.58 -10.39
N GLU A 330 -9.65 -11.85 -10.26
CA GLU A 330 -8.30 -12.42 -10.30
C GLU A 330 -8.09 -13.45 -9.17
N LEU A 331 -8.60 -13.17 -7.96
CA LEU A 331 -8.58 -14.15 -6.87
C LEU A 331 -9.45 -15.37 -7.19
N LEU A 332 -10.65 -15.20 -7.75
CA LEU A 332 -11.53 -16.30 -8.16
C LEU A 332 -10.88 -17.18 -9.23
N HIS A 333 -10.26 -16.58 -10.25
CA HIS A 333 -9.52 -17.31 -11.29
C HIS A 333 -8.33 -18.06 -10.69
N HIS A 334 -7.58 -17.46 -9.77
CA HIS A 334 -6.50 -18.14 -9.05
C HIS A 334 -7.03 -19.33 -8.23
N VAL A 335 -8.06 -19.11 -7.40
CA VAL A 335 -8.67 -20.16 -6.57
C VAL A 335 -9.20 -21.29 -7.46
N LYS A 336 -9.97 -21.00 -8.51
CA LYS A 336 -10.45 -22.01 -9.47
C LYS A 336 -9.32 -22.84 -10.09
N SER A 337 -8.19 -22.22 -10.44
CA SER A 337 -7.06 -22.94 -11.03
C SER A 337 -6.37 -23.95 -10.09
N LEU A 338 -6.74 -23.97 -8.80
CA LEU A 338 -6.22 -24.91 -7.79
C LEU A 338 -7.16 -26.08 -7.47
N PHE A 339 -8.35 -26.17 -8.09
CA PHE A 339 -9.31 -27.26 -7.87
C PHE A 339 -9.86 -27.81 -9.19
N ASN A 340 -10.16 -29.10 -9.22
CA ASN A 340 -10.91 -29.72 -10.31
C ASN A 340 -12.43 -29.74 -10.01
N GLU A 341 -13.23 -30.12 -11.01
CA GLU A 341 -14.70 -30.12 -10.90
C GLU A 341 -15.21 -31.06 -9.80
N ASP A 342 -14.60 -32.24 -9.64
CA ASP A 342 -14.95 -33.21 -8.57
C ASP A 342 -14.70 -32.62 -7.17
N GLN A 343 -13.59 -31.91 -6.97
CA GLN A 343 -13.24 -31.27 -5.70
C GLN A 343 -14.18 -30.09 -5.38
N ILE A 344 -14.55 -29.30 -6.40
CA ILE A 344 -15.54 -28.22 -6.25
C ILE A 344 -16.90 -28.81 -5.89
N ALA A 345 -17.32 -29.89 -6.56
CA ALA A 345 -18.55 -30.62 -6.25
C ALA A 345 -18.51 -31.24 -4.84
N GLN A 346 -17.37 -31.79 -4.40
CA GLN A 346 -17.19 -32.33 -3.05
C GLN A 346 -17.30 -31.24 -1.98
N ILE A 347 -16.69 -30.06 -2.19
CA ILE A 347 -16.86 -28.91 -1.28
C ILE A 347 -18.33 -28.48 -1.25
N ASN A 348 -18.94 -28.25 -2.42
CA ASN A 348 -20.31 -27.73 -2.52
C ASN A 348 -21.39 -28.69 -2.00
N SER A 349 -21.18 -30.00 -2.08
CA SER A 349 -22.12 -31.01 -1.55
C SER A 349 -21.91 -31.34 -0.07
N SER A 350 -20.79 -30.92 0.52
CA SER A 350 -20.45 -31.11 1.94
C SER A 350 -20.57 -29.83 2.79
N THR A 351 -21.02 -28.75 2.17
CA THR A 351 -21.25 -27.41 2.74
C THR A 351 -22.51 -26.84 2.11
N ASP A 352 -22.99 -25.66 2.52
CA ASP A 352 -24.10 -25.00 1.82
C ASP A 352 -23.61 -24.28 0.54
N ASN A 353 -23.02 -25.03 -0.39
CA ASN A 353 -22.48 -24.55 -1.68
C ASN A 353 -21.33 -23.52 -1.59
N LEU A 354 -20.48 -23.61 -0.56
CA LEU A 354 -19.42 -22.64 -0.21
C LEU A 354 -18.57 -22.12 -1.40
N PHE A 355 -18.18 -22.99 -2.34
CA PHE A 355 -17.32 -22.61 -3.47
C PHE A 355 -18.11 -21.80 -4.51
N SER A 356 -19.36 -22.18 -4.76
CA SER A 356 -20.26 -21.43 -5.66
C SER A 356 -20.77 -20.14 -5.02
N GLU A 357 -20.94 -20.09 -3.70
CA GLU A 357 -21.16 -18.84 -2.98
C GLU A 357 -19.98 -17.88 -3.17
N PHE A 358 -18.74 -18.37 -3.00
CA PHE A 358 -17.53 -17.58 -3.21
C PHE A 358 -17.40 -17.04 -4.64
N GLU A 359 -17.72 -17.85 -5.65
CA GLU A 359 -17.77 -17.41 -7.05
C GLU A 359 -18.79 -16.27 -7.28
N ASN A 360 -19.99 -16.41 -6.71
CA ASN A 360 -21.04 -15.41 -6.84
C ASN A 360 -20.65 -14.10 -6.13
N HIS A 361 -20.18 -14.20 -4.88
CA HIS A 361 -19.73 -13.05 -4.09
C HIS A 361 -18.50 -12.36 -4.70
N ALA A 362 -17.58 -13.10 -5.33
CA ALA A 362 -16.41 -12.52 -6.00
C ALA A 362 -16.80 -11.69 -7.24
N ASN A 363 -17.84 -12.10 -7.98
CA ASN A 363 -18.42 -11.29 -9.05
C ASN A 363 -19.14 -10.06 -8.49
N GLN A 364 -20.04 -10.27 -7.53
CA GLN A 364 -20.82 -9.20 -6.91
C GLN A 364 -19.94 -8.15 -6.21
N ALA A 365 -18.77 -8.54 -5.68
CA ALA A 365 -17.80 -7.63 -5.05
C ALA A 365 -17.24 -6.59 -6.02
N GLU A 366 -16.76 -7.00 -7.18
CA GLU A 366 -16.24 -6.05 -8.16
C GLU A 366 -17.36 -5.25 -8.81
N GLU A 367 -18.49 -5.89 -9.12
CA GLU A 367 -19.70 -5.21 -9.60
C GLU A 367 -20.16 -4.11 -8.63
N PHE A 368 -20.29 -4.42 -7.34
CA PHE A 368 -20.68 -3.46 -6.29
C PHE A 368 -19.68 -2.31 -6.15
N LEU A 369 -18.38 -2.59 -6.20
CA LEU A 369 -17.33 -1.56 -6.11
C LEU A 369 -17.30 -0.66 -7.35
N LEU A 370 -17.56 -1.21 -8.54
CA LEU A 370 -17.74 -0.44 -9.77
C LEU A 370 -19.01 0.42 -9.72
N TYR A 371 -20.13 -0.09 -9.20
CA TYR A 371 -21.32 0.71 -8.93
C TYR A 371 -21.04 1.85 -7.93
N CYS A 372 -20.27 1.61 -6.86
CA CYS A 372 -19.87 2.67 -5.93
C CYS A 372 -19.03 3.77 -6.61
N LYS A 373 -18.05 3.36 -7.42
CA LYS A 373 -17.17 4.26 -8.18
C LYS A 373 -17.94 5.10 -9.19
N HIS A 374 -18.60 4.45 -10.16
CA HIS A 374 -19.29 5.12 -11.26
C HIS A 374 -20.59 5.80 -10.82
N GLY A 375 -21.25 5.28 -9.79
CA GLY A 375 -22.41 5.90 -9.15
C GLY A 375 -22.07 7.13 -8.29
N ASN A 376 -20.78 7.50 -8.16
CA ASN A 376 -20.31 8.64 -7.37
C ASN A 376 -20.78 8.59 -5.89
N VAL A 377 -20.71 7.40 -5.28
CA VAL A 377 -21.00 7.21 -3.85
C VAL A 377 -19.94 7.95 -3.02
N ASP A 378 -20.35 8.72 -1.99
CA ASP A 378 -19.39 9.32 -1.05
C ASP A 378 -18.60 8.18 -0.36
N PRO A 379 -17.27 8.12 -0.51
CA PRO A 379 -16.43 7.12 0.14
C PRO A 379 -16.67 7.03 1.66
N LYS A 380 -17.03 8.14 2.32
CA LYS A 380 -17.34 8.17 3.74
C LYS A 380 -18.59 7.36 4.08
N ASP A 381 -19.57 7.26 3.17
CA ASP A 381 -20.77 6.44 3.37
C ASP A 381 -20.45 4.96 3.25
N LEU A 382 -19.68 4.55 2.23
CA LEU A 382 -19.18 3.17 2.11
C LEU A 382 -18.34 2.77 3.33
N TYR A 383 -17.45 3.66 3.80
CA TYR A 383 -16.68 3.43 5.03
C TYR A 383 -17.57 3.26 6.27
N ARG A 384 -18.54 4.16 6.48
CA ARG A 384 -19.50 4.11 7.59
C ARG A 384 -20.35 2.84 7.54
N PHE A 385 -20.82 2.44 6.36
CA PHE A 385 -21.64 1.25 6.17
C PHE A 385 -20.89 -0.01 6.58
N ILE A 386 -19.69 -0.24 6.04
CA ILE A 386 -18.86 -1.40 6.38
C ILE A 386 -18.47 -1.35 7.86
N LYS A 387 -17.89 -0.23 8.33
CA LYS A 387 -17.40 -0.12 9.72
C LYS A 387 -18.50 -0.22 10.76
N GLY A 388 -19.66 0.41 10.50
CA GLY A 388 -20.84 0.33 11.36
C GLY A 388 -21.30 -1.11 11.52
N ARG A 389 -21.35 -1.87 10.42
CA ARG A 389 -21.73 -3.29 10.46
C ARG A 389 -20.67 -4.20 11.09
N SER A 390 -19.40 -3.92 10.86
CA SER A 390 -18.28 -4.60 11.52
C SER A 390 -18.27 -4.38 13.04
N SER A 391 -18.77 -3.24 13.54
CA SER A 391 -18.87 -2.97 14.99
C SER A 391 -19.96 -3.76 15.74
N TYR A 392 -20.80 -4.50 15.01
CA TYR A 392 -21.79 -5.43 15.56
C TYR A 392 -21.33 -6.90 15.54
N TYR A 393 -20.09 -7.19 15.14
CA TYR A 393 -19.53 -8.54 15.24
C TYR A 393 -18.93 -8.80 16.63
N THR A 394 -19.46 -9.78 17.35
CA THR A 394 -18.91 -10.22 18.64
C THR A 394 -18.27 -11.62 18.50
N PRO A 395 -16.96 -11.81 18.79
CA PRO A 395 -16.28 -13.12 18.65
C PRO A 395 -16.78 -14.28 19.54
N LEU A 396 -17.85 -14.07 20.30
CA LEU A 396 -18.45 -15.03 21.24
C LEU A 396 -19.86 -15.49 20.78
N GLU A 397 -20.40 -14.92 19.71
CA GLU A 397 -21.67 -15.34 19.09
C GLU A 397 -21.48 -16.61 18.25
N THR A 398 -22.52 -17.45 18.16
CA THR A 398 -22.57 -18.48 17.12
C THR A 398 -22.82 -17.85 15.75
N LEU A 399 -22.43 -18.54 14.67
CA LEU A 399 -22.65 -18.02 13.31
C LEU A 399 -24.13 -17.80 12.99
N GLN A 400 -25.01 -18.68 13.46
CA GLN A 400 -26.46 -18.52 13.30
C GLN A 400 -27.00 -17.27 14.04
N GLU A 401 -26.47 -16.93 15.22
CA GLU A 401 -26.83 -15.67 15.91
C GLU A 401 -26.32 -14.44 15.15
N ALA A 402 -25.08 -14.50 14.65
CA ALA A 402 -24.47 -13.42 13.88
C ALA A 402 -25.13 -13.20 12.50
N PHE A 403 -25.62 -14.27 11.86
CA PHE A 403 -26.44 -14.20 10.64
C PHE A 403 -27.86 -13.71 10.94
N ALA A 404 -28.42 -13.99 12.11
CA ALA A 404 -29.74 -13.48 12.51
C ALA A 404 -29.75 -11.98 12.88
N HIS A 405 -28.58 -11.36 13.09
CA HIS A 405 -28.48 -9.97 13.54
C HIS A 405 -28.35 -8.97 12.36
N PRO A 406 -29.41 -8.22 11.98
CA PRO A 406 -29.48 -7.47 10.72
C PRO A 406 -28.51 -6.28 10.58
N TYR A 407 -27.81 -5.95 11.67
CA TYR A 407 -26.77 -4.93 11.70
C TYR A 407 -25.34 -5.50 11.69
N ASN A 408 -25.16 -6.83 11.73
CA ASN A 408 -23.86 -7.49 11.70
C ASN A 408 -23.34 -7.61 10.25
N ILE A 409 -22.04 -7.44 10.04
CA ILE A 409 -21.40 -7.60 8.73
C ILE A 409 -21.52 -9.03 8.17
N LEU A 410 -21.67 -10.03 9.04
CA LEU A 410 -21.91 -11.42 8.62
C LEU A 410 -23.31 -11.60 8.02
N HIS A 411 -24.35 -10.99 8.62
CA HIS A 411 -25.69 -10.91 8.01
C HIS A 411 -25.65 -10.18 6.65
N PHE A 412 -24.89 -9.09 6.53
CA PHE A 412 -24.79 -8.35 5.27
C PHE A 412 -24.32 -9.25 4.12
N PHE A 413 -23.20 -9.96 4.28
CA PHE A 413 -22.71 -10.85 3.24
C PHE A 413 -23.66 -12.04 3.01
N HIS A 414 -24.18 -12.68 4.05
CA HIS A 414 -25.01 -13.87 3.93
C HIS A 414 -26.41 -13.60 3.31
N GLU A 415 -27.11 -12.58 3.79
CA GLU A 415 -28.55 -12.38 3.56
C GLU A 415 -28.88 -11.17 2.66
N GLU A 416 -27.95 -10.24 2.44
CA GLU A 416 -28.26 -8.96 1.79
C GLU A 416 -27.42 -8.63 0.58
N PHE A 417 -26.17 -9.11 0.51
CA PHE A 417 -25.25 -8.74 -0.55
C PHE A 417 -25.71 -9.25 -1.93
N SER A 418 -26.33 -10.43 -1.96
CA SER A 418 -26.97 -11.04 -3.13
C SER A 418 -28.15 -10.24 -3.71
N LYS A 419 -28.65 -9.20 -3.02
CA LYS A 419 -29.74 -8.32 -3.49
C LYS A 419 -29.25 -7.26 -4.50
N GLY A 420 -27.94 -7.12 -4.67
CA GLY A 420 -27.33 -6.19 -5.64
C GLY A 420 -27.33 -4.72 -5.20
N PHE A 421 -26.49 -3.91 -5.84
CA PHE A 421 -26.18 -2.54 -5.42
C PHE A 421 -27.43 -1.67 -5.16
N PHE A 422 -28.40 -1.67 -6.08
CA PHE A 422 -29.58 -0.81 -5.97
C PHE A 422 -30.53 -1.16 -4.81
N GLU A 423 -30.48 -2.38 -4.26
CA GLU A 423 -31.17 -2.72 -3.01
C GLU A 423 -30.28 -2.48 -1.78
N ILE A 424 -28.96 -2.72 -1.88
CA ILE A 424 -28.00 -2.45 -0.80
C ILE A 424 -28.03 -0.96 -0.40
N ILE A 425 -28.18 -0.04 -1.36
CA ILE A 425 -28.30 1.40 -1.07
C ILE A 425 -29.62 1.82 -0.40
N LYS A 426 -30.61 0.91 -0.30
CA LYS A 426 -31.88 1.15 0.41
C LYS A 426 -31.88 0.59 1.84
N LEU A 427 -30.84 -0.14 2.24
CA LEU A 427 -30.77 -0.77 3.56
C LEU A 427 -30.78 0.26 4.69
N PRO A 428 -31.40 -0.06 5.85
CA PRO A 428 -31.54 0.88 6.95
C PRO A 428 -30.17 1.26 7.57
N PRO A 429 -30.02 2.49 8.09
CA PRO A 429 -28.79 2.91 8.75
C PRO A 429 -28.49 2.07 10.00
N VAL A 430 -27.19 1.90 10.26
CA VAL A 430 -26.65 1.00 11.28
C VAL A 430 -26.07 1.82 12.43
N GLY A 431 -26.55 1.59 13.67
CA GLY A 431 -26.03 2.21 14.89
C GLY A 431 -27.01 3.14 15.62
N LYS A 432 -26.82 3.28 16.94
CA LYS A 432 -27.61 4.18 17.81
C LYS A 432 -27.08 5.63 17.89
N ILE A 433 -25.92 5.92 17.30
CA ILE A 433 -25.19 7.18 17.46
C ILE A 433 -24.84 7.77 16.09
N GLU A 434 -25.32 9.00 15.87
CA GLU A 434 -24.94 10.01 14.84
C GLU A 434 -25.03 9.69 13.33
N TYR A 435 -24.92 8.46 12.84
CA TYR A 435 -24.93 8.16 11.39
C TYR A 435 -26.35 8.15 10.76
N ARG A 436 -26.96 9.33 10.61
CA ARG A 436 -28.38 9.50 10.23
C ARG A 436 -28.76 9.44 8.74
N ARG A 437 -27.84 9.06 7.84
CA ARG A 437 -28.19 8.59 6.47
C ARG A 437 -27.26 7.42 6.10
N PRO A 438 -27.78 6.32 5.50
CA PRO A 438 -26.94 5.18 5.13
C PRO A 438 -26.11 5.48 3.86
N TRP A 439 -26.70 6.20 2.90
CA TRP A 439 -26.07 6.59 1.64
C TRP A 439 -26.56 7.98 1.22
N SER A 440 -25.70 8.75 0.56
CA SER A 440 -25.97 10.09 0.01
C SER A 440 -26.49 10.09 -1.44
N CYS A 441 -26.28 9.00 -2.18
CA CYS A 441 -26.70 8.83 -3.57
C CYS A 441 -28.14 8.33 -3.72
N SER A 442 -28.77 8.66 -4.86
CA SER A 442 -30.01 8.03 -5.34
C SER A 442 -30.05 8.08 -6.87
N PHE A 443 -30.73 7.09 -7.49
CA PHE A 443 -30.70 6.90 -8.95
C PHE A 443 -32.12 6.69 -9.48
N SER A 444 -32.52 7.49 -10.49
CA SER A 444 -33.71 7.24 -11.30
C SER A 444 -33.56 5.98 -12.16
N ALA A 445 -34.66 5.42 -12.68
CA ALA A 445 -34.60 4.19 -13.50
C ALA A 445 -33.67 4.32 -14.73
N GLU A 446 -33.60 5.49 -15.37
CA GLU A 446 -32.70 5.74 -16.49
C GLU A 446 -31.23 5.84 -16.04
N GLN A 447 -30.96 6.46 -14.89
CA GLN A 447 -29.60 6.47 -14.31
C GLN A 447 -29.16 5.06 -13.87
N GLN A 448 -30.07 4.26 -13.32
CA GLN A 448 -29.80 2.86 -12.97
C GLN A 448 -29.40 2.08 -14.23
N LYS A 449 -30.18 2.21 -15.31
CA LYS A 449 -29.91 1.56 -16.61
C LYS A 449 -28.54 1.96 -17.18
N GLN A 450 -28.26 3.26 -17.30
CA GLN A 450 -26.99 3.76 -17.83
C GLN A 450 -25.79 3.30 -17.00
N LEU A 451 -25.93 3.28 -15.67
CA LEU A 451 -24.91 2.81 -14.75
C LEU A 451 -24.68 1.29 -14.87
N THR A 452 -25.75 0.49 -15.05
CA THR A 452 -25.66 -0.95 -15.32
C THR A 452 -24.93 -1.25 -16.64
N GLU A 453 -25.25 -0.53 -17.72
CA GLU A 453 -24.59 -0.69 -19.02
C GLU A 453 -23.08 -0.39 -18.95
N LEU A 454 -22.67 0.61 -18.17
CA LEU A 454 -21.28 0.94 -17.91
C LEU A 454 -20.57 -0.12 -17.04
N VAL A 455 -21.17 -0.52 -15.91
CA VAL A 455 -20.58 -1.51 -14.98
C VAL A 455 -20.42 -2.87 -15.66
N GLU A 456 -21.42 -3.34 -16.41
CA GLU A 456 -21.33 -4.61 -17.13
C GLU A 456 -20.32 -4.56 -18.31
N THR A 457 -20.01 -3.37 -18.84
CA THR A 457 -18.93 -3.19 -19.83
C THR A 457 -17.54 -3.34 -19.20
N GLU A 458 -17.32 -2.83 -17.98
CA GLU A 458 -16.06 -3.06 -17.24
C GLU A 458 -15.99 -4.48 -16.64
N MET A 459 -17.11 -5.07 -16.19
CA MET A 459 -17.14 -6.45 -15.69
C MET A 459 -16.78 -7.48 -16.77
N LYS A 460 -17.25 -7.30 -18.02
CA LYS A 460 -16.79 -8.10 -19.17
C LYS A 460 -15.27 -8.04 -19.35
N GLN A 461 -14.68 -6.84 -19.26
CA GLN A 461 -13.23 -6.66 -19.34
C GLN A 461 -12.50 -7.35 -18.18
N LEU A 462 -13.04 -7.35 -16.97
CA LEU A 462 -12.47 -8.05 -15.80
C LEU A 462 -12.55 -9.58 -15.92
N ARG A 463 -13.67 -10.11 -16.43
CA ARG A 463 -13.86 -11.54 -16.73
C ARG A 463 -12.94 -12.04 -17.85
N GLY A 464 -12.49 -11.14 -18.73
CA GLY A 464 -11.73 -11.48 -19.93
C GLY A 464 -12.61 -11.80 -21.15
N ASP A 465 -13.88 -11.42 -21.10
CA ASP A 465 -14.83 -11.59 -22.20
C ASP A 465 -14.38 -10.75 -23.41
N THR A 466 -14.29 -11.38 -24.58
CA THR A 466 -13.87 -10.68 -25.80
C THR A 466 -14.99 -9.73 -26.26
N PRO A 467 -14.76 -8.41 -26.38
CA PRO A 467 -15.84 -7.46 -26.64
C PRO A 467 -16.39 -7.62 -28.07
N THR A 468 -17.64 -8.05 -28.18
CA THR A 468 -18.44 -7.87 -29.39
C THR A 468 -18.71 -6.38 -29.59
N VAL A 469 -18.18 -5.81 -30.68
CA VAL A 469 -18.32 -4.38 -30.99
C VAL A 469 -19.78 -4.06 -31.31
N SER A 470 -20.48 -3.51 -30.32
CA SER A 470 -21.71 -2.74 -30.50
C SER A 470 -21.36 -1.25 -30.38
N THR A 471 -21.71 -0.46 -31.39
CA THR A 471 -21.39 0.97 -31.42
C THR A 471 -22.34 1.76 -30.52
N LEU A 472 -21.82 2.31 -29.42
CA LEU A 472 -22.49 3.33 -28.61
C LEU A 472 -21.59 4.56 -28.44
N SER A 473 -22.23 5.71 -28.26
CA SER A 473 -21.65 7.05 -28.35
C SER A 473 -21.00 7.55 -27.05
N GLU A 474 -20.24 8.63 -27.15
CA GLU A 474 -19.44 9.23 -26.08
C GLU A 474 -20.24 9.62 -24.81
N PRO A 475 -19.61 9.57 -23.62
CA PRO A 475 -20.29 9.79 -22.35
C PRO A 475 -20.66 11.26 -22.13
N HIS A 476 -21.94 11.54 -21.89
CA HIS A 476 -22.39 12.84 -21.38
C HIS A 476 -22.31 12.89 -19.84
N SER A 477 -21.64 13.93 -19.31
CA SER A 477 -21.49 14.14 -17.87
C SER A 477 -22.84 14.35 -17.18
N ILE A 478 -23.17 13.48 -16.22
CA ILE A 478 -24.42 13.55 -15.45
C ILE A 478 -24.45 14.85 -14.64
N LYS A 479 -25.32 15.79 -15.01
CA LYS A 479 -25.54 17.02 -14.26
C LYS A 479 -26.30 16.72 -12.96
N LYS A 480 -25.86 17.35 -11.86
CA LYS A 480 -26.69 17.47 -10.64
C LYS A 480 -27.93 18.31 -10.96
N THR A 481 -29.07 17.93 -10.37
CA THR A 481 -30.31 18.69 -10.41
C THR A 481 -30.75 19.03 -8.99
N ASP A 482 -31.04 20.30 -8.73
CA ASP A 482 -31.48 20.80 -7.43
C ASP A 482 -32.97 20.53 -7.15
N ASN A 483 -33.37 20.68 -5.88
CA ASN A 483 -34.74 20.44 -5.43
C ASN A 483 -35.70 21.58 -5.83
N ALA A 484 -36.81 21.22 -6.46
CA ALA A 484 -38.05 22.00 -6.50
C ALA A 484 -39.26 21.06 -6.41
N ALA A 485 -40.43 21.54 -5.98
CA ALA A 485 -41.51 20.68 -5.49
C ALA A 485 -42.92 21.02 -6.01
N VAL A 486 -43.83 20.05 -5.86
CA VAL A 486 -45.30 20.14 -5.97
C VAL A 486 -45.89 20.37 -7.37
N SER A 487 -46.56 19.35 -7.93
CA SER A 487 -47.99 19.42 -8.28
C SER A 487 -48.56 18.06 -8.74
N THR A 488 -49.81 17.78 -8.33
CA THR A 488 -50.68 16.66 -8.69
C THR A 488 -51.14 16.61 -10.16
N VAL A 489 -51.43 15.41 -10.68
CA VAL A 489 -52.77 14.98 -11.16
C VAL A 489 -52.79 13.44 -11.38
N GLN A 490 -53.97 12.82 -11.46
CA GLN A 490 -54.22 11.36 -11.42
C GLN A 490 -54.38 10.70 -12.80
N SER A 491 -54.49 9.35 -12.77
CA SER A 491 -55.26 8.42 -13.65
C SER A 491 -54.48 7.53 -14.64
N ALA A 492 -54.96 6.33 -15.05
CA ALA A 492 -55.75 5.28 -14.37
C ALA A 492 -55.91 4.02 -15.27
N THR A 493 -55.80 2.79 -14.71
CA THR A 493 -56.27 1.49 -15.31
C THR A 493 -55.67 1.08 -16.69
N LEU A 494 -55.78 -0.15 -17.26
CA LEU A 494 -56.34 -1.48 -16.93
C LEU A 494 -55.21 -2.55 -17.11
N GLU A 495 -55.10 -3.63 -16.32
CA GLU A 495 -55.72 -4.98 -16.38
C GLU A 495 -55.33 -5.93 -17.56
N GLN A 496 -55.49 -7.24 -17.30
CA GLN A 496 -55.40 -8.42 -18.19
C GLN A 496 -54.01 -8.83 -18.73
N GLU A 497 -53.76 -10.11 -19.04
CA GLU A 497 -54.05 -11.37 -18.33
C GLU A 497 -53.17 -12.49 -18.94
N ASN A 498 -52.79 -13.51 -18.16
CA ASN A 498 -52.17 -14.75 -18.66
C ASN A 498 -53.29 -15.66 -19.24
N PRO A 499 -53.07 -16.69 -20.12
CA PRO A 499 -52.29 -17.86 -19.69
C PRO A 499 -51.71 -18.87 -20.74
N LEU A 500 -50.99 -19.89 -20.22
CA LEU A 500 -51.18 -21.34 -20.48
C LEU A 500 -50.31 -22.14 -21.52
N LYS A 501 -49.38 -22.99 -20.99
CA LYS A 501 -49.10 -24.42 -21.38
C LYS A 501 -48.45 -24.70 -22.78
N LYS A 502 -47.82 -25.86 -23.11
CA LYS A 502 -47.67 -27.20 -22.46
C LYS A 502 -46.53 -28.09 -23.05
N GLN A 503 -45.96 -28.98 -22.22
CA GLN A 503 -45.50 -30.39 -22.48
C GLN A 503 -44.46 -30.81 -23.56
N GLN A 504 -43.30 -31.29 -23.08
CA GLN A 504 -42.70 -32.65 -23.27
C GLN A 504 -42.80 -33.43 -24.61
N LYS A 505 -41.65 -33.92 -25.14
CA LYS A 505 -41.26 -35.37 -25.22
C LYS A 505 -39.90 -35.65 -25.91
N ALA A 506 -39.36 -36.86 -25.67
CA ALA A 506 -38.17 -37.49 -26.29
C ALA A 506 -38.18 -39.01 -25.99
N PRO A 507 -37.19 -39.84 -26.41
CA PRO A 507 -36.26 -39.72 -27.54
C PRO A 507 -36.76 -40.69 -28.66
N PRO A 508 -36.28 -41.93 -28.97
CA PRO A 508 -34.96 -42.63 -28.87
C PRO A 508 -34.40 -43.15 -30.23
N HIS A 509 -33.08 -43.40 -30.33
CA HIS A 509 -32.46 -44.70 -30.73
C HIS A 509 -30.92 -44.64 -30.92
N GLU A 510 -30.27 -45.75 -30.54
CA GLU A 510 -28.87 -46.18 -30.73
C GLU A 510 -28.78 -47.24 -31.87
N PRO A 511 -27.67 -47.97 -32.19
CA PRO A 511 -26.34 -48.11 -31.52
C PRO A 511 -25.08 -48.13 -32.45
N HIS A 512 -23.93 -48.47 -31.83
CA HIS A 512 -22.65 -48.99 -32.38
C HIS A 512 -21.57 -47.97 -32.83
N GLY A 513 -20.27 -48.24 -32.63
CA GLY A 513 -19.64 -49.47 -32.11
C GLY A 513 -18.22 -49.29 -31.53
N GLN A 514 -17.65 -50.40 -31.03
CA GLN A 514 -16.36 -50.44 -30.34
C GLN A 514 -15.18 -50.59 -31.31
N HIS A 515 -14.00 -50.12 -30.91
CA HIS A 515 -12.73 -50.84 -31.12
C HIS A 515 -11.71 -50.48 -30.01
N SER A 516 -10.68 -51.32 -29.84
CA SER A 516 -9.70 -51.27 -28.75
C SER A 516 -8.29 -51.49 -29.29
N LEU A 517 -7.25 -51.04 -28.56
CA LEU A 517 -6.06 -51.84 -28.16
C LEU A 517 -4.88 -50.95 -27.68
N THR A 518 -4.27 -51.34 -26.54
CA THR A 518 -2.84 -51.30 -26.13
C THR A 518 -1.88 -50.22 -26.70
N ALA A 519 -0.94 -49.62 -25.94
CA ALA A 519 -0.01 -50.25 -24.99
C ALA A 519 0.74 -49.25 -24.07
N SER A 520 1.64 -49.75 -23.22
CA SER A 520 2.57 -49.01 -22.34
C SER A 520 3.83 -49.88 -22.10
N PRO A 521 4.82 -49.53 -21.25
CA PRO A 521 5.53 -48.25 -20.98
C PRO A 521 7.08 -48.42 -21.10
N LYS A 522 7.92 -47.41 -20.73
CA LYS A 522 9.07 -47.51 -19.77
C LYS A 522 9.97 -46.22 -19.72
N PRO A 523 10.88 -46.04 -18.71
CA PRO A 523 11.32 -44.71 -18.22
C PRO A 523 12.87 -44.54 -18.18
N ILE A 524 13.43 -43.91 -17.11
CA ILE A 524 14.86 -43.72 -16.69
C ILE A 524 15.45 -42.32 -17.03
N SER A 525 16.22 -41.59 -16.20
CA SER A 525 16.36 -41.52 -14.71
C SER A 525 17.28 -40.36 -14.24
N MET A 526 17.05 -39.84 -13.02
CA MET A 526 18.04 -39.43 -11.97
C MET A 526 19.23 -38.45 -12.24
N GLU A 527 19.38 -37.51 -11.30
CA GLU A 527 20.65 -36.96 -10.75
C GLU A 527 21.55 -36.06 -11.65
N LYS A 528 22.46 -35.19 -11.13
CA LYS A 528 22.88 -34.90 -9.74
C LYS A 528 23.27 -33.41 -9.51
N GLU A 529 23.54 -33.06 -8.27
CA GLU A 529 23.99 -31.73 -7.79
C GLU A 529 25.45 -31.40 -8.19
N ASN A 530 25.81 -30.11 -8.09
CA ASN A 530 27.05 -29.73 -7.38
C ASN A 530 27.11 -28.23 -7.01
N GLN A 531 27.70 -27.92 -5.86
CA GLN A 531 28.08 -26.57 -5.42
C GLN A 531 29.60 -26.54 -5.17
N SER A 532 30.30 -25.43 -5.51
CA SER A 532 31.44 -24.93 -4.71
C SER A 532 32.03 -23.59 -5.17
N ASN A 533 32.04 -22.63 -4.24
CA ASN A 533 33.12 -21.72 -3.84
C ASN A 533 34.23 -21.28 -4.82
N ASN A 534 34.32 -19.96 -4.98
CA ASN A 534 35.46 -19.10 -4.58
C ASN A 534 36.90 -19.67 -4.67
N GLN A 535 37.76 -18.97 -5.45
CA GLN A 535 38.74 -18.02 -4.88
C GLN A 535 39.39 -17.12 -5.94
N GLN A 536 39.86 -15.94 -5.53
CA GLN A 536 40.60 -15.00 -6.37
C GLN A 536 42.11 -15.32 -6.39
N LYS A 537 42.79 -15.08 -7.53
CA LYS A 537 44.20 -14.67 -7.52
C LYS A 537 44.52 -13.72 -8.68
N LYS A 538 45.60 -12.96 -8.51
CA LYS A 538 45.89 -11.67 -9.16
C LYS A 538 47.12 -11.76 -10.08
N THR A 539 46.98 -11.35 -11.34
CA THR A 539 48.09 -11.16 -12.30
C THR A 539 47.80 -10.02 -13.29
N THR A 540 48.47 -8.89 -13.09
CA THR A 540 48.95 -7.97 -14.14
C THR A 540 50.21 -8.58 -14.79
N SER A 541 50.64 -8.28 -16.02
CA SER A 541 50.11 -7.55 -17.20
C SER A 541 50.57 -8.36 -18.45
N GLU A 542 50.44 -8.00 -19.73
CA GLU A 542 50.26 -6.71 -20.40
C GLU A 542 49.66 -6.88 -21.82
N SER A 543 49.48 -5.76 -22.53
CA SER A 543 48.69 -5.57 -23.75
C SER A 543 48.87 -6.57 -24.92
N SER A 544 47.74 -6.93 -25.55
CA SER A 544 47.64 -7.11 -27.00
C SER A 544 46.49 -6.24 -27.54
N ILE A 545 46.81 -5.02 -28.03
CA ILE A 545 45.80 -4.09 -28.55
C ILE A 545 45.36 -4.52 -29.96
N LYS A 546 44.08 -4.88 -30.10
CA LYS A 546 43.32 -4.83 -31.34
C LYS A 546 41.86 -4.51 -31.06
N ASP A 547 41.39 -3.41 -31.65
CA ASP A 547 40.02 -3.13 -32.07
C ASP A 547 38.87 -3.71 -31.22
N SER A 548 38.58 -3.03 -30.11
CA SER A 548 37.21 -2.96 -29.61
C SER A 548 36.86 -1.51 -29.30
N GLU A 549 35.87 -0.97 -30.02
CA GLU A 549 35.23 0.29 -29.66
C GLU A 549 34.67 0.15 -28.24
N SER A 550 34.93 1.15 -27.39
CA SER A 550 34.50 1.17 -25.98
C SER A 550 33.00 1.45 -25.88
N LYS A 551 32.19 0.45 -26.27
CA LYS A 551 30.73 0.47 -26.18
C LYS A 551 30.30 0.72 -24.74
N ILE A 552 29.37 1.66 -24.59
CA ILE A 552 28.66 1.89 -23.32
C ILE A 552 27.95 0.60 -22.92
N ARG A 553 27.79 0.36 -21.62
CA ARG A 553 27.25 -0.89 -21.10
C ARG A 553 26.16 -0.61 -20.08
N ILE A 554 24.93 -0.74 -20.54
CA ILE A 554 23.72 -0.43 -19.78
C ILE A 554 23.05 -1.70 -19.26
N THR A 555 22.05 -1.56 -18.38
CA THR A 555 21.30 -2.69 -17.81
C THR A 555 19.81 -2.62 -18.16
N ASN A 556 19.24 -3.74 -18.65
CA ASN A 556 17.79 -3.88 -18.79
C ASN A 556 17.15 -4.10 -17.41
N THR A 557 16.77 -2.99 -16.77
CA THR A 557 16.20 -2.90 -15.41
C THR A 557 14.85 -3.58 -15.25
N TYR A 558 14.12 -3.82 -16.35
CA TYR A 558 12.79 -4.41 -16.37
C TYR A 558 12.74 -5.66 -15.48
N PRO A 559 11.83 -5.77 -14.51
CA PRO A 559 11.88 -6.88 -13.55
C PRO A 559 11.29 -8.19 -14.07
N TYR A 560 10.54 -8.19 -15.16
CA TYR A 560 9.71 -9.33 -15.60
C TYR A 560 10.27 -10.10 -16.81
N GLY A 561 9.68 -11.25 -17.16
CA GLY A 561 9.95 -11.99 -18.40
C GLY A 561 11.32 -12.70 -18.50
N LYS A 562 12.10 -12.78 -17.40
CA LYS A 562 13.39 -13.49 -17.40
C LYS A 562 13.15 -14.99 -17.64
N ASN A 563 14.07 -15.65 -18.35
CA ASN A 563 14.01 -17.08 -18.72
C ASN A 563 12.74 -17.52 -19.47
N GLY A 564 12.02 -16.59 -20.12
CA GLY A 564 10.77 -16.87 -20.84
C GLY A 564 9.52 -16.95 -19.94
N THR A 565 9.69 -17.05 -18.62
CA THR A 565 8.61 -16.96 -17.65
C THR A 565 8.21 -15.49 -17.42
N GLY A 566 7.03 -15.11 -17.94
CA GLY A 566 6.36 -13.85 -17.65
C GLY A 566 5.30 -14.00 -16.54
N ARG A 567 4.67 -12.88 -16.18
CA ARG A 567 3.41 -12.89 -15.41
C ARG A 567 2.27 -13.41 -16.29
N SER A 568 1.20 -13.92 -15.68
CA SER A 568 -0.06 -14.12 -16.38
C SER A 568 -0.68 -12.76 -16.71
N HIS A 569 -1.20 -12.60 -17.92
CA HIS A 569 -1.85 -11.38 -18.40
C HIS A 569 -3.19 -11.75 -19.05
N LEU A 570 -4.23 -10.92 -18.81
CA LEU A 570 -5.55 -11.11 -19.44
C LEU A 570 -5.48 -11.02 -20.97
N VAL A 571 -4.71 -10.05 -21.47
CA VAL A 571 -4.30 -9.96 -22.88
C VAL A 571 -2.77 -9.85 -22.91
N PRO A 572 -2.02 -10.95 -23.13
CA PRO A 572 -0.58 -10.85 -23.34
C PRO A 572 -0.32 -10.12 -24.66
N ALA A 573 0.63 -9.19 -24.68
CA ALA A 573 0.98 -8.49 -25.92
C ALA A 573 1.49 -9.51 -26.96
N LYS A 574 1.16 -9.24 -28.23
CA LYS A 574 1.48 -10.08 -29.40
C LYS A 574 2.09 -9.19 -30.47
N TYR A 575 2.99 -9.76 -31.28
CA TYR A 575 3.73 -9.04 -32.33
C TYR A 575 3.84 -9.96 -33.55
N LYS A 576 3.79 -9.40 -34.77
CA LYS A 576 3.78 -10.19 -36.02
C LYS A 576 5.13 -10.24 -36.74
N GLY A 577 6.09 -9.39 -36.36
CA GLY A 577 7.44 -9.40 -36.92
C GLY A 577 8.39 -10.43 -36.30
N LYS A 578 9.69 -10.11 -36.28
CA LYS A 578 10.82 -10.97 -35.86
C LYS A 578 10.76 -11.62 -34.46
N PHE A 579 9.81 -11.24 -33.60
CA PHE A 579 9.63 -11.76 -32.24
C PHE A 579 8.29 -12.49 -32.03
N SER A 580 7.59 -12.86 -33.10
CA SER A 580 6.26 -13.48 -33.06
C SER A 580 6.15 -14.80 -32.28
N ASN A 581 7.28 -15.48 -32.01
CA ASN A 581 7.35 -16.64 -31.13
C ASN A 581 7.22 -16.30 -29.63
N TYR A 582 7.17 -15.02 -29.25
CA TYR A 582 7.08 -14.56 -27.86
C TYR A 582 5.82 -13.73 -27.63
N THR A 583 5.29 -13.76 -26.40
CA THR A 583 4.15 -12.94 -25.96
C THR A 583 4.36 -12.40 -24.53
N GLY A 584 3.48 -11.50 -24.07
CA GLY A 584 3.46 -11.03 -22.68
C GLY A 584 4.74 -10.28 -22.24
N ASP A 585 5.14 -10.42 -20.98
CA ASP A 585 6.40 -9.87 -20.45
C ASP A 585 7.64 -10.40 -21.21
N ALA A 586 7.62 -11.65 -21.71
CA ALA A 586 8.76 -12.24 -22.42
C ALA A 586 9.02 -11.56 -23.77
N LEU A 587 7.95 -11.22 -24.50
CA LEU A 587 8.03 -10.38 -25.70
C LEU A 587 8.59 -8.99 -25.39
N LYS A 588 8.09 -8.33 -24.34
CA LYS A 588 8.58 -7.01 -23.92
C LYS A 588 10.06 -7.04 -23.54
N ARG A 589 10.51 -8.05 -22.78
CA ARG A 589 11.93 -8.22 -22.46
C ARG A 589 12.78 -8.34 -23.73
N ILE A 590 12.37 -9.15 -24.69
CA ILE A 590 13.19 -9.43 -25.89
C ILE A 590 13.25 -8.22 -26.82
N ILE A 591 12.19 -7.41 -26.90
CA ILE A 591 12.24 -6.10 -27.56
C ILE A 591 13.19 -5.16 -26.81
N LEU A 592 13.13 -5.10 -25.48
CA LEU A 592 14.06 -4.30 -24.67
C LEU A 592 15.52 -4.78 -24.81
N ASP A 593 15.78 -6.08 -24.93
CA ASP A 593 17.13 -6.62 -25.16
C ASP A 593 17.64 -6.38 -26.60
N ASP A 594 16.76 -6.13 -27.57
CA ASP A 594 17.09 -5.70 -28.94
C ASP A 594 17.35 -4.18 -28.99
N PHE A 595 16.54 -3.39 -28.30
CA PHE A 595 16.73 -1.95 -28.14
C PHE A 595 18.00 -1.65 -27.36
N LYS A 596 18.23 -2.32 -26.23
CA LYS A 596 19.48 -2.30 -25.44
C LYS A 596 20.70 -2.46 -26.32
N LYS A 597 20.73 -3.52 -27.16
CA LYS A 597 21.87 -3.78 -28.05
C LYS A 597 22.12 -2.63 -29.02
N LYS A 598 21.07 -1.98 -29.54
CA LYS A 598 21.20 -0.81 -30.42
C LYS A 598 21.73 0.41 -29.66
N ILE A 599 21.21 0.67 -28.46
CA ILE A 599 21.68 1.75 -27.57
C ILE A 599 23.17 1.55 -27.23
N GLU A 600 23.61 0.32 -26.93
CA GLU A 600 25.03 -0.01 -26.68
C GLU A 600 25.94 0.13 -27.91
N HIS A 601 25.42 0.49 -29.09
CA HIS A 601 26.20 0.91 -30.26
C HIS A 601 26.17 2.43 -30.51
N CYS A 602 25.39 3.21 -29.75
CA CYS A 602 25.45 4.66 -29.79
C CYS A 602 26.73 5.17 -29.09
N SER A 603 27.42 6.11 -29.70
CA SER A 603 28.64 6.76 -29.18
C SER A 603 28.43 8.24 -28.85
N THR A 604 27.36 8.83 -29.37
CA THR A 604 26.98 10.25 -29.20
C THR A 604 25.49 10.40 -28.87
N ILE A 605 25.11 11.50 -28.21
CA ILE A 605 23.69 11.80 -27.96
C ILE A 605 22.92 11.99 -29.27
N LYS A 606 23.58 12.48 -30.33
CA LYS A 606 23.01 12.58 -31.67
C LYS A 606 22.57 11.22 -32.24
N GLU A 607 23.41 10.20 -32.11
CA GLU A 607 23.08 8.83 -32.51
C GLU A 607 21.96 8.24 -31.64
N LEU A 608 21.96 8.54 -30.34
CA LEU A 608 20.92 8.12 -29.41
C LEU A 608 19.56 8.78 -29.74
N ASN A 609 19.56 10.06 -30.09
CA ASN A 609 18.40 10.81 -30.57
C ASN A 609 17.89 10.31 -31.94
N VAL A 610 18.80 9.89 -32.84
CA VAL A 610 18.43 9.22 -34.09
C VAL A 610 17.83 7.83 -33.82
N PHE A 611 18.38 7.07 -32.87
CA PHE A 611 17.80 5.79 -32.44
C PHE A 611 16.39 5.98 -31.85
N ILE A 612 16.21 6.94 -30.94
CA ILE A 612 14.90 7.30 -30.36
C ILE A 612 13.89 7.62 -31.47
N LYS A 613 14.24 8.54 -32.39
CA LYS A 613 13.38 8.87 -33.55
C LYS A 613 13.09 7.66 -34.44
N SER A 614 14.02 6.72 -34.58
CA SER A 614 13.82 5.50 -35.36
C SER A 614 12.85 4.51 -34.72
N ILE A 615 12.69 4.51 -33.38
CA ILE A 615 11.76 3.61 -32.67
C ILE A 615 10.39 4.23 -32.39
N LEU A 616 10.26 5.57 -32.37
CA LEU A 616 9.00 6.28 -32.05
C LEU A 616 7.78 5.81 -32.86
N ALA A 617 7.98 5.33 -34.09
CA ALA A 617 6.93 4.85 -35.00
C ALA A 617 6.95 3.32 -35.23
N THR A 618 7.63 2.53 -34.38
CA THR A 618 7.75 1.07 -34.55
C THR A 618 6.66 0.29 -33.81
N GLU A 619 6.18 -0.80 -34.42
CA GLU A 619 5.32 -1.79 -33.74
C GLU A 619 5.98 -2.33 -32.47
N GLU A 620 7.32 -2.50 -32.45
CA GLU A 620 8.07 -2.85 -31.24
C GLU A 620 7.86 -1.86 -30.08
N LEU A 621 7.92 -0.54 -30.32
CA LEU A 621 7.69 0.44 -29.26
C LEU A 621 6.22 0.47 -28.83
N GLU A 622 5.27 0.36 -29.77
CA GLU A 622 3.84 0.28 -29.42
C GLU A 622 3.52 -0.99 -28.59
N VAL A 623 4.22 -2.10 -28.83
CA VAL A 623 4.17 -3.29 -27.95
C VAL A 623 4.72 -2.97 -26.55
N LEU A 624 5.77 -2.17 -26.41
CA LEU A 624 6.24 -1.71 -25.09
C LEU A 624 5.26 -0.74 -24.41
N LYS A 625 4.61 0.17 -25.16
CA LYS A 625 3.56 1.08 -24.64
C LYS A 625 2.29 0.33 -24.24
N THR A 626 1.93 -0.74 -24.95
CA THR A 626 0.70 -1.54 -24.71
C THR A 626 0.57 -1.94 -23.24
N PRO A 627 -0.44 -1.46 -22.49
CA PRO A 627 -0.61 -1.81 -21.09
C PRO A 627 -0.98 -3.29 -20.92
N GLN A 628 -0.18 -4.03 -20.15
CA GLN A 628 -0.42 -5.44 -19.80
C GLN A 628 -1.01 -5.61 -18.38
N ARG A 629 -1.50 -4.50 -17.82
CA ARG A 629 -2.27 -4.39 -16.58
C ARG A 629 -3.44 -3.45 -16.87
N MET A 630 -4.64 -3.83 -16.43
CA MET A 630 -5.84 -3.00 -16.63
C MET A 630 -5.71 -1.63 -15.92
N ALA A 631 -5.11 -1.60 -14.73
CA ALA A 631 -4.83 -0.34 -14.01
C ALA A 631 -3.99 0.66 -14.83
N SER A 632 -2.97 0.21 -15.56
CA SER A 632 -2.15 1.09 -16.41
C SER A 632 -2.92 1.58 -17.65
N ALA A 633 -3.86 0.79 -18.18
CA ALA A 633 -4.75 1.23 -19.26
C ALA A 633 -5.78 2.26 -18.78
N ILE A 634 -6.40 2.03 -17.63
CA ILE A 634 -7.47 2.88 -17.06
C ILE A 634 -6.93 4.22 -16.54
N LEU A 635 -5.70 4.24 -16.00
CA LEU A 635 -5.10 5.44 -15.39
C LEU A 635 -4.16 6.21 -16.34
N GLY A 636 -4.02 5.78 -17.60
CA GLY A 636 -3.07 6.39 -18.56
C GLY A 636 -1.60 6.28 -18.16
N LEU A 637 -1.27 5.40 -17.20
CA LEU A 637 0.06 5.33 -16.61
C LEU A 637 1.06 4.69 -17.55
N LYS A 638 2.29 5.23 -17.51
CA LYS A 638 3.49 4.66 -18.10
C LYS A 638 3.62 3.18 -17.71
N THR A 639 4.15 2.36 -18.62
CA THR A 639 4.38 0.94 -18.32
C THR A 639 5.82 0.72 -17.93
N SER A 640 6.10 -0.23 -17.04
CA SER A 640 7.46 -0.53 -16.61
C SER A 640 8.41 -1.08 -17.68
N ALA A 641 7.91 -1.30 -18.90
CA ALA A 641 8.75 -1.55 -20.05
C ALA A 641 9.15 -0.27 -20.82
N ILE A 642 8.38 0.81 -20.68
CA ILE A 642 8.79 2.15 -21.13
C ILE A 642 9.68 2.80 -20.07
N GLU A 643 9.34 2.68 -18.77
CA GLU A 643 10.22 3.12 -17.66
C GLU A 643 11.63 2.52 -17.82
N SER A 644 11.73 1.20 -18.00
CA SER A 644 13.02 0.52 -18.22
C SER A 644 13.72 0.88 -19.55
N LEU A 645 12.98 1.34 -20.56
CA LEU A 645 13.60 1.86 -21.78
C LEU A 645 14.21 3.24 -21.52
N GLU A 646 13.54 4.09 -20.75
CA GLU A 646 14.04 5.41 -20.37
C GLU A 646 15.21 5.32 -19.39
N ASP A 647 15.19 4.39 -18.43
CA ASP A 647 16.37 4.03 -17.61
C ASP A 647 17.59 3.76 -18.51
N MET A 648 17.42 2.89 -19.52
CA MET A 648 18.49 2.51 -20.44
C MET A 648 18.95 3.65 -21.35
N LEU A 649 18.05 4.55 -21.76
CA LEU A 649 18.40 5.74 -22.55
C LEU A 649 19.11 6.80 -21.69
N SER A 650 18.73 6.94 -20.42
CA SER A 650 19.33 7.87 -19.45
C SER A 650 20.72 7.42 -18.99
N ASP A 651 20.87 6.12 -18.65
CA ASP A 651 22.15 5.46 -18.37
C ASP A 651 23.11 5.61 -19.57
N ALA A 652 22.62 5.35 -20.79
CA ALA A 652 23.38 5.56 -22.01
C ALA A 652 23.79 7.03 -22.23
N ALA A 653 22.87 7.98 -22.04
CA ALA A 653 23.17 9.40 -22.20
C ALA A 653 24.20 9.90 -21.17
N THR A 654 24.12 9.43 -19.92
CA THR A 654 25.09 9.71 -18.86
C THR A 654 26.46 9.14 -19.22
N GLN A 655 26.57 7.84 -19.55
CA GLN A 655 27.83 7.22 -19.96
C GLN A 655 28.46 7.88 -21.19
N ILE A 656 27.63 8.35 -22.15
CA ILE A 656 28.08 9.13 -23.32
C ILE A 656 28.61 10.52 -22.91
N LYS A 657 27.89 11.27 -22.06
CA LYS A 657 28.30 12.62 -21.62
C LYS A 657 29.57 12.55 -20.77
N GLU A 658 29.67 11.62 -19.82
CA GLU A 658 30.89 11.39 -19.02
C GLU A 658 32.12 11.09 -19.90
N LYS A 659 31.96 10.17 -20.86
CA LYS A 659 33.03 9.75 -21.77
C LYS A 659 33.50 10.86 -22.72
N ASN A 660 32.58 11.73 -23.16
CA ASN A 660 32.87 12.80 -24.13
C ASN A 660 33.36 14.11 -23.48
N ASN A 661 33.46 14.17 -22.14
CA ASN A 661 33.82 15.36 -21.35
C ASN A 661 35.29 15.83 -21.48
N THR A 662 35.91 15.60 -22.65
CA THR A 662 37.26 16.08 -23.02
C THR A 662 37.21 17.14 -24.13
N GLN A 663 36.07 17.36 -24.80
CA GLN A 663 35.92 18.38 -25.85
C GLN A 663 34.65 19.21 -25.68
N LYS A 664 34.80 20.54 -25.70
CA LYS A 664 33.70 21.49 -25.75
C LYS A 664 32.97 21.39 -27.10
N LEU A 665 31.87 20.66 -27.11
CA LEU A 665 30.82 20.77 -28.13
C LEU A 665 29.55 21.30 -27.46
N GLN A 666 28.58 21.74 -28.25
CA GLN A 666 27.25 22.03 -27.73
C GLN A 666 26.57 20.70 -27.44
N ASP A 667 26.18 20.46 -26.19
CA ASP A 667 25.39 19.29 -25.82
C ASP A 667 24.03 19.35 -26.55
N GLU A 668 23.80 18.43 -27.49
CA GLU A 668 22.45 18.09 -27.90
C GLU A 668 21.77 17.38 -26.72
N ASP A 669 20.62 17.87 -26.26
CA ASP A 669 19.86 17.19 -25.21
C ASP A 669 19.14 15.94 -25.72
N LEU A 670 18.84 15.04 -24.78
CA LEU A 670 18.16 13.79 -25.07
C LEU A 670 16.66 14.04 -25.32
N ILE A 671 16.16 13.55 -26.44
CA ILE A 671 14.76 13.75 -26.85
C ILE A 671 13.86 12.76 -26.10
N SER A 672 12.80 13.27 -25.48
CA SER A 672 11.79 12.45 -24.78
C SER A 672 11.07 11.48 -25.73
N LEU A 673 10.65 10.32 -25.21
CA LEU A 673 9.76 9.39 -25.92
C LEU A 673 8.33 9.92 -26.09
N GLU A 674 8.00 11.06 -25.50
CA GLU A 674 6.66 11.66 -25.45
C GLU A 674 6.51 12.92 -26.34
N SER A 675 7.34 13.06 -27.39
CA SER A 675 7.25 14.18 -28.34
C SER A 675 6.06 14.06 -29.32
N ASP A 676 5.05 14.88 -29.10
CA ASP A 676 4.02 15.38 -30.03
C ASP A 676 3.12 14.44 -30.84
N ARG A 677 1.85 14.44 -30.41
CA ARG A 677 0.71 14.73 -31.30
C ARG A 677 -0.10 15.88 -30.70
N GLY A 678 0.35 17.14 -30.83
CA GLY A 678 -0.31 18.27 -30.17
C GLY A 678 -0.11 19.65 -30.80
N GLU A 679 1.07 20.00 -31.30
CA GLU A 679 1.31 21.36 -31.83
C GLU A 679 0.76 21.57 -33.26
N ASN A 680 -0.52 21.97 -33.33
CA ASN A 680 -1.13 22.77 -34.41
C ASN A 680 -2.56 23.21 -33.99
N ASP A 681 -2.68 24.23 -33.12
CA ASP A 681 -3.92 25.04 -32.92
C ASP A 681 -3.74 26.21 -31.91
N LYS A 682 -2.56 26.86 -31.86
CA LYS A 682 -2.27 27.98 -30.94
C LYS A 682 -1.57 29.20 -31.55
N GLU A 683 -1.86 29.51 -32.81
CA GLU A 683 -1.68 30.87 -33.35
C GLU A 683 -3.03 31.43 -33.81
N ASN A 684 -3.76 32.11 -32.89
CA ASN A 684 -4.74 33.20 -33.14
C ASN A 684 -5.64 33.47 -31.90
N SER A 685 -5.13 34.08 -30.82
CA SER A 685 -6.01 34.72 -29.83
C SER A 685 -5.39 35.87 -29.00
N ASP A 686 -4.27 36.47 -29.43
CA ASP A 686 -3.72 37.67 -28.78
C ASP A 686 -4.34 38.93 -29.36
N THR A 687 -5.50 39.34 -28.84
CA THR A 687 -5.99 40.75 -28.81
C THR A 687 -7.32 40.87 -28.06
N ASN A 688 -7.29 41.12 -26.74
CA ASN A 688 -7.86 42.36 -26.14
C ASN A 688 -7.78 42.42 -24.60
N THR A 689 -6.88 43.26 -24.12
CA THR A 689 -7.17 44.42 -23.26
C THR A 689 -8.31 44.34 -22.21
N LEU A 690 -7.92 44.25 -20.93
CA LEU A 690 -8.47 44.95 -19.75
C LEU A 690 -9.98 45.32 -19.71
N SER A 691 -10.71 44.82 -18.70
CA SER A 691 -11.06 45.59 -17.48
C SER A 691 -12.02 44.87 -16.52
N LEU A 692 -11.93 45.25 -15.23
CA LEU A 692 -12.77 44.85 -14.08
C LEU A 692 -12.68 43.37 -13.64
#